data_AF-A0A9D7HLV7-F1
#
_entry.id   AF-A0A9D7HLV7-F1
#
_cell.length_a   1.000
_cell.length_b   1.000
_cell.length_c   1.000
_cell.angle_alpha   90.00
_cell.angle_beta   90.00
_cell.angle_gamma   90.00
#
_symmetry.space_group_name_H-M   'P 1'
#
loop_
_entity.id
_entity.type
_entity.pdbx_description
1 polymer ?
#
loop_
_entity_poly.entity_id
_entity_poly.type
_entity_poly.pdbx_seq_one_letter_code
_entity_poly.pdbx_strand_id
1 'polypeptide(L)'
;MHTLIAFATQWGSKHGGIDSFNADFLSAFAAAYSSDAQVICIVASAIPEEIVLADGLGVKLVPLPYAPINAVLDGAHARAGIAELRAKGIAFDSDITVWLGHDRFTGEPAIEAARATGGRSALIHHMSYAAYESYAESSRAAHDKEQTQRTLFEQADIALAVGPLLRNALGDLLGARKPVCMLIPGLAEIEVREAPHTFTAFLSGRLSDDAARIKQGHLGIAAFAQAQREACEAGMPQGLHQQPKLVLRGVDLERRADAIQIPFRADPETELKRFAEGYAGRVINLHALPYTQDRQELNAELSSASVALMPSWHDGFGLVAWEAIAAGVPLIVSRHSGVYRLLEDDHPGVGPGCVYAIDVRGTVDFPFFHEDDLEAVVGALKDVAKDPDQARRKAARLREEVGRHTWAACAEQAIEPFQWMLQKGSIVATARSEPSVVAPPSPVAFPQRQDSPLRMPPPLWQAGGGMADSQLLRAEEAVVPFDLARQPELDALDAWVDDAQWPQAVRLLAGAGGLGKTRLALELCQQRLKQGWEPGFLDASIEPKDIPGTWQSLCGSPKPLLIVLDYAETRQAVLLALVKAMLQSPLPAGRRARLLLLARDAGEWWDRLPSKDIRCEAFLNGYSTSGPVRLPLLHQAVLDRRTAYERALKAFAERLGVHVPTVVPELEAAHFGRPLYLQMAALLALHGERPGSAEGLTKALLNHEVRYWRGLLADFGGVEPERLAAQLLALTTLAGGFATPKDAWPYWEVIAGGALSAQDFASLFHALSPLYPGTQGLQPVRPDLLGEALVAQVLLRSDANVLFDAVLARNGSQANPNPPPPPPPRGGPPPPGAGPGGRGGPPRGGGGGGGGGGGGGGGAGGGARGGLGGGGGGGRGAPPPGGGGRAPRRGGAPPRGAGGGPPGPPPGAPPPPPRGAPPPPPPPPPPAPPPPPPPPPPPPPPPPQCLDGAGTVVFPSPRPARDHR
;
A
#
# COMPACT_ATOMS: atom_id res chain seq x y z
N MET A 1 0.33 18.45 28.93
CA MET A 1 0.29 17.27 28.03
C MET A 1 -1.10 16.68 28.17
N HIS A 2 -1.88 16.63 27.10
CA HIS A 2 -3.22 16.02 27.09
C HIS A 2 -3.11 14.53 27.39
N THR A 3 -4.19 13.90 27.83
CA THR A 3 -4.18 12.45 28.11
C THR A 3 -5.37 11.76 27.46
N LEU A 4 -5.10 10.77 26.61
CA LEU A 4 -6.12 9.87 26.05
C LEU A 4 -6.05 8.55 26.80
N ILE A 5 -7.12 8.20 27.52
CA ILE A 5 -7.22 6.94 28.27
C ILE A 5 -8.34 6.11 27.68
N ALA A 6 -8.00 5.01 27.01
CA ALA A 6 -8.97 4.10 26.40
C ALA A 6 -9.23 2.87 27.26
N PHE A 7 -10.43 2.32 27.16
CA PHE A 7 -10.76 0.98 27.66
C PHE A 7 -10.95 0.01 26.48
N ALA A 8 -10.28 -1.14 26.53
CA ALA A 8 -10.43 -2.20 25.55
C ALA A 8 -10.56 -3.57 26.21
N THR A 9 -11.25 -4.50 25.56
CA THR A 9 -11.37 -5.87 26.05
C THR A 9 -10.05 -6.62 25.94
N GLN A 10 -9.26 -6.35 24.90
CA GLN A 10 -7.88 -6.82 24.76
C GLN A 10 -7.06 -5.81 23.95
N TRP A 11 -5.73 -5.99 23.98
CA TRP A 11 -4.82 -5.34 23.05
C TRP A 11 -4.68 -6.16 21.75
N GLY A 12 -4.44 -5.48 20.62
CA GLY A 12 -4.20 -6.11 19.32
C GLY A 12 -5.45 -6.68 18.66
N SER A 13 -5.32 -7.74 17.86
CA SER A 13 -6.41 -8.34 17.10
C SER A 13 -6.95 -9.62 17.76
N LYS A 14 -7.27 -9.62 19.06
CA LYS A 14 -7.67 -10.87 19.76
C LYS A 14 -9.14 -11.23 19.62
N HIS A 15 -10.07 -10.28 19.78
CA HIS A 15 -11.52 -10.56 19.71
C HIS A 15 -12.22 -9.90 18.51
N GLY A 16 -11.47 -9.57 17.46
CA GLY A 16 -12.00 -9.08 16.18
C GLY A 16 -11.81 -7.58 15.97
N GLY A 17 -12.69 -6.98 15.17
CA GLY A 17 -12.46 -5.65 14.58
C GLY A 17 -12.39 -4.47 15.55
N ILE A 18 -13.03 -4.54 16.71
CA ILE A 18 -12.99 -3.45 17.71
C ILE A 18 -11.61 -3.36 18.37
N ASP A 19 -11.05 -4.48 18.83
CA ASP A 19 -9.72 -4.52 19.44
C ASP A 19 -8.67 -4.10 18.40
N SER A 20 -8.75 -4.62 17.16
CA SER A 20 -7.85 -4.25 16.06
C SER A 20 -7.89 -2.75 15.77
N PHE A 21 -9.10 -2.17 15.66
CA PHE A 21 -9.27 -0.74 15.43
C PHE A 21 -8.64 0.07 16.57
N ASN A 22 -8.91 -0.30 17.83
CA ASN A 22 -8.40 0.45 18.97
C ASN A 22 -6.87 0.43 19.03
N ALA A 23 -6.26 -0.74 18.85
CA ALA A 23 -4.81 -0.87 18.88
C ALA A 23 -4.13 -0.02 17.79
N ASP A 24 -4.63 -0.08 16.55
CA ASP A 24 -4.06 0.68 15.44
C ASP A 24 -4.31 2.19 15.60
N PHE A 25 -5.52 2.60 16.03
CA PHE A 25 -5.88 3.99 16.29
C PHE A 25 -5.01 4.62 17.40
N LEU A 26 -4.89 3.95 18.55
CA LEU A 26 -4.11 4.47 19.68
C LEU A 26 -2.61 4.53 19.37
N SER A 27 -2.08 3.54 18.66
CA SER A 27 -0.67 3.51 18.24
C SER A 27 -0.36 4.66 17.27
N ALA A 28 -1.24 4.92 16.31
CA ALA A 28 -1.08 6.04 15.40
C ALA A 28 -1.27 7.40 16.08
N PHE A 29 -2.21 7.51 17.04
CA PHE A 29 -2.40 8.71 17.85
C PHE A 29 -1.16 9.02 18.68
N ALA A 30 -0.60 8.01 19.36
CA ALA A 30 0.62 8.14 20.16
C ALA A 30 1.83 8.55 19.29
N ALA A 31 1.95 7.97 18.09
CA ALA A 31 2.98 8.34 17.13
C ALA A 31 2.84 9.79 16.65
N ALA A 32 1.63 10.21 16.29
CA ALA A 32 1.34 11.52 15.74
C ALA A 32 1.53 12.66 16.75
N TYR A 33 1.18 12.43 18.02
CA TYR A 33 1.07 13.50 19.03
C TYR A 33 1.95 13.29 20.27
N SER A 34 3.05 12.54 20.13
CA SER A 34 3.94 12.16 21.24
C SER A 34 4.47 13.32 22.10
N SER A 35 4.61 14.52 21.53
CA SER A 35 5.05 15.72 22.27
C SER A 35 3.96 16.33 23.16
N ASP A 36 2.69 16.21 22.75
CA ASP A 36 1.58 16.95 23.34
C ASP A 36 0.57 16.06 24.07
N ALA A 37 0.55 14.76 23.79
CA ALA A 37 -0.42 13.81 24.32
C ALA A 37 0.21 12.51 24.82
N GLN A 38 -0.24 12.06 25.98
CA GLN A 38 0.04 10.72 26.51
C GLN A 38 -1.13 9.79 26.16
N VAL A 39 -0.82 8.57 25.72
CA VAL A 39 -1.83 7.56 25.40
C VAL A 39 -1.71 6.37 26.35
N ILE A 40 -2.84 6.01 26.95
CA ILE A 40 -2.97 4.91 27.91
C ILE A 40 -4.12 4.02 27.44
N CYS A 41 -3.95 2.70 27.53
CA CYS A 41 -5.03 1.75 27.26
C CYS A 41 -5.18 0.80 28.45
N ILE A 42 -6.33 0.86 29.10
CA ILE A 42 -6.73 -0.06 30.16
C ILE A 42 -7.37 -1.28 29.49
N VAL A 43 -6.80 -2.46 29.75
CA VAL A 43 -7.20 -3.72 29.11
C VAL A 43 -7.62 -4.76 30.14
N ALA A 44 -8.50 -5.68 29.77
CA ALA A 44 -8.91 -6.76 30.68
C ALA A 44 -7.73 -7.62 31.16
N SER A 45 -6.76 -7.85 30.27
CA SER A 45 -5.52 -8.60 30.53
C SER A 45 -4.48 -8.27 29.47
N ALA A 46 -3.20 -8.38 29.82
CA ALA A 46 -2.09 -8.33 28.86
C ALA A 46 -0.95 -9.23 29.34
N ILE A 47 -0.28 -9.91 28.41
CA ILE A 47 0.99 -10.61 28.70
C ILE A 47 2.17 -9.63 28.66
N PRO A 48 3.32 -9.91 29.32
CA PRO A 48 4.47 -9.01 29.35
C PRO A 48 4.95 -8.54 27.97
N GLU A 49 4.93 -9.43 26.98
CA GLU A 49 5.34 -9.14 25.61
C GLU A 49 4.45 -8.06 24.96
N GLU A 50 3.15 -8.06 25.26
CA GLU A 50 2.21 -7.05 24.75
C GLU A 50 2.42 -5.69 25.39
N ILE A 51 2.77 -5.66 26.67
CA ILE A 51 3.08 -4.43 27.40
C ILE A 51 4.32 -3.78 26.79
N VAL A 52 5.37 -4.58 26.53
CA VAL A 52 6.61 -4.10 25.90
C VAL A 52 6.34 -3.62 24.46
N LEU A 53 5.57 -4.39 23.69
CA LEU A 53 5.21 -4.02 22.31
C LEU A 53 4.45 -2.69 22.26
N ALA A 54 3.42 -2.53 23.08
CA ALA A 54 2.62 -1.31 23.13
C ALA A 54 3.42 -0.11 23.65
N ASP A 55 4.31 -0.29 24.63
CA ASP A 55 5.19 0.77 25.12
C ASP A 55 6.13 1.27 24.00
N GLY A 56 6.68 0.36 23.17
CA GLY A 56 7.43 0.72 21.97
C GLY A 56 6.61 1.54 20.95
N LEU A 57 5.29 1.30 20.89
CA LEU A 57 4.35 2.08 20.08
C LEU A 57 3.93 3.41 20.74
N GLY A 58 4.39 3.69 21.96
CA GLY A 58 4.06 4.90 22.73
C GLY A 58 2.73 4.79 23.50
N VAL A 59 2.19 3.59 23.67
CA VAL A 59 0.92 3.32 24.36
C VAL A 59 1.20 2.57 25.66
N LYS A 60 0.84 3.16 26.80
CA LYS A 60 0.97 2.50 28.10
C LYS A 60 -0.20 1.53 28.32
N LEU A 61 0.07 0.23 28.34
CA LEU A 61 -0.95 -0.77 28.71
C LEU A 61 -1.07 -0.91 30.23
N VAL A 62 -2.32 -0.93 30.69
CA VAL A 62 -2.67 -1.10 32.11
C VAL A 62 -3.66 -2.26 32.22
N PRO A 63 -3.20 -3.47 32.57
CA PRO A 63 -4.09 -4.61 32.75
C PRO A 63 -4.94 -4.45 34.01
N LEU A 64 -6.21 -4.82 33.92
CA LEU A 64 -7.13 -4.86 35.05
C LEU A 64 -6.84 -6.07 35.96
N PRO A 65 -7.17 -5.96 37.27
CA PRO A 65 -6.89 -7.02 38.24
C PRO A 65 -7.81 -8.25 38.09
N TYR A 66 -8.91 -8.13 37.34
CA TYR A 66 -9.85 -9.21 37.08
C TYR A 66 -10.48 -9.07 35.70
N ALA A 67 -10.86 -10.21 35.12
CA ALA A 67 -11.47 -10.26 33.80
C ALA A 67 -12.96 -9.85 33.83
N PRO A 68 -13.48 -9.23 32.77
CA PRO A 68 -14.89 -8.91 32.62
C PRO A 68 -15.74 -10.17 32.38
N ILE A 69 -17.03 -10.08 32.73
CA ILE A 69 -18.02 -11.10 32.38
C ILE A 69 -18.50 -10.85 30.95
N ASN A 70 -18.52 -11.89 30.10
CA ASN A 70 -18.96 -11.82 28.71
C ASN A 70 -18.28 -10.72 27.88
N ALA A 71 -17.01 -10.40 28.18
CA ALA A 71 -16.23 -9.34 27.54
C ALA A 71 -16.88 -7.94 27.59
N VAL A 72 -17.73 -7.67 28.59
CA VAL A 72 -18.31 -6.33 28.83
C VAL A 72 -17.71 -5.77 30.11
N LEU A 73 -17.11 -4.58 30.00
CA LEU A 73 -16.60 -3.83 31.13
C LEU A 73 -17.69 -2.87 31.63
N ASP A 74 -17.71 -2.64 32.94
CA ASP A 74 -18.72 -1.86 33.66
C ASP A 74 -18.07 -0.80 34.59
N GLY A 75 -18.88 -0.06 35.34
CA GLY A 75 -18.38 0.93 36.30
C GLY A 75 -17.44 0.39 37.40
N ALA A 76 -17.46 -0.91 37.72
CA ALA A 76 -16.47 -1.48 38.64
C ALA A 76 -15.07 -1.55 38.00
N HIS A 77 -15.02 -1.88 36.72
CA HIS A 77 -13.77 -1.87 35.95
C HIS A 77 -13.20 -0.46 35.80
N ALA A 78 -14.05 0.58 35.71
CA ALA A 78 -13.58 1.98 35.75
C ALA A 78 -12.82 2.28 37.05
N ARG A 79 -13.40 1.94 38.20
CA ARG A 79 -12.76 2.15 39.51
C ARG A 79 -11.45 1.36 39.65
N ALA A 80 -11.43 0.12 39.19
CA ALA A 80 -10.24 -0.73 39.19
C ALA A 80 -9.14 -0.12 38.29
N GLY A 81 -9.48 0.31 37.08
CA GLY A 81 -8.55 0.97 36.16
C GLY A 81 -7.95 2.25 36.75
N ILE A 82 -8.77 3.11 37.37
CA ILE A 82 -8.29 4.32 38.05
C ILE A 82 -7.35 3.98 39.22
N ALA A 83 -7.66 2.92 39.99
CA ALA A 83 -6.81 2.46 41.07
C ALA A 83 -5.45 1.94 40.54
N GLU A 84 -5.44 1.20 39.43
CA GLU A 84 -4.22 0.73 38.78
C GLU A 84 -3.35 1.88 38.24
N LEU A 85 -3.96 2.91 37.64
CA LEU A 85 -3.24 4.12 37.23
C LEU A 85 -2.53 4.77 38.42
N ARG A 86 -3.23 4.93 39.55
CA ARG A 86 -2.66 5.47 40.79
C ARG A 86 -1.55 4.59 41.35
N ALA A 87 -1.78 3.28 41.41
CA ALA A 87 -0.82 2.31 41.95
C ALA A 87 0.49 2.29 41.14
N LYS A 88 0.40 2.49 39.82
CA LYS A 88 1.55 2.58 38.91
C LYS A 88 2.16 3.99 38.83
N GLY A 89 1.62 4.96 39.57
CA GLY A 89 2.08 6.35 39.55
C GLY A 89 1.87 7.06 38.20
N ILE A 90 0.89 6.62 37.41
CA ILE A 90 0.55 7.22 36.13
C ILE A 90 -0.36 8.43 36.38
N ALA A 91 0.21 9.63 36.27
CA ALA A 91 -0.50 10.89 36.45
C ALA A 91 -1.24 11.32 35.17
N PHE A 92 -2.41 11.92 35.33
CA PHE A 92 -3.18 12.59 34.28
C PHE A 92 -3.90 13.81 34.87
N ASP A 93 -4.19 14.80 34.04
CA ASP A 93 -4.92 16.01 34.40
C ASP A 93 -6.36 15.90 33.89
N SER A 94 -7.32 15.98 34.82
CA SER A 94 -8.74 15.82 34.50
C SER A 94 -9.23 16.81 33.44
N ASP A 95 -8.75 18.05 33.43
CA ASP A 95 -9.31 19.09 32.54
C ASP A 95 -8.93 18.88 31.07
N ILE A 96 -7.90 18.08 30.82
CA ILE A 96 -7.34 17.78 29.49
C ILE A 96 -7.27 16.27 29.22
N THR A 97 -8.10 15.49 29.93
CA THR A 97 -8.23 14.03 29.73
C THR A 97 -9.50 13.68 28.94
N VAL A 98 -9.35 12.80 27.96
CA VAL A 98 -10.46 12.13 27.28
C VAL A 98 -10.43 10.63 27.63
N TRP A 99 -11.55 10.14 28.14
CA TRP A 99 -11.80 8.73 28.42
C TRP A 99 -12.53 8.10 27.24
N LEU A 100 -11.87 7.20 26.52
CA LEU A 100 -12.37 6.58 25.29
C LEU A 100 -12.93 5.18 25.56
N GLY A 101 -14.17 4.95 25.11
CA GLY A 101 -14.84 3.65 25.16
C GLY A 101 -15.39 3.23 23.80
N HIS A 102 -15.71 1.95 23.67
CA HIS A 102 -16.19 1.32 22.45
C HIS A 102 -17.56 0.71 22.69
N ASP A 103 -18.57 1.32 22.09
CA ASP A 103 -19.93 0.81 22.11
C ASP A 103 -20.41 0.40 23.51
N ARG A 104 -21.22 -0.66 23.61
CA ARG A 104 -21.65 -1.26 24.89
C ARG A 104 -20.56 -2.05 25.63
N PHE A 105 -19.42 -2.32 25.00
CA PHE A 105 -18.40 -3.22 25.57
C PHE A 105 -17.49 -2.50 26.55
N THR A 106 -17.09 -1.27 26.22
CA THR A 106 -16.22 -0.45 27.07
C THR A 106 -16.71 0.99 27.21
N GLY A 107 -17.95 1.28 26.80
CA GLY A 107 -18.50 2.63 26.91
C GLY A 107 -18.89 3.04 28.33
N GLU A 108 -19.52 2.13 29.09
CA GLU A 108 -19.85 2.39 30.50
C GLU A 108 -18.63 2.77 31.35
N PRO A 109 -17.51 2.01 31.36
CA PRO A 109 -16.37 2.37 32.19
C PRO A 109 -15.73 3.71 31.78
N ALA A 110 -15.75 4.07 30.50
CA ALA A 110 -15.23 5.36 30.04
C ALA A 110 -16.06 6.54 30.59
N ILE A 111 -17.40 6.43 30.56
CA ILE A 111 -18.31 7.43 31.13
C ILE A 111 -18.14 7.52 32.65
N GLU A 112 -18.11 6.37 33.34
CA GLU A 112 -17.96 6.34 34.79
C GLU A 112 -16.59 6.84 35.26
N ALA A 113 -15.53 6.59 34.50
CA ALA A 113 -14.21 7.11 34.79
C ALA A 113 -14.14 8.64 34.64
N ALA A 114 -14.72 9.18 33.56
CA ALA A 114 -14.85 10.63 33.37
C ALA A 114 -15.65 11.30 34.49
N ARG A 115 -16.77 10.68 34.92
CA ARG A 115 -17.56 11.18 36.07
C ARG A 115 -16.79 11.16 37.38
N ALA A 116 -16.04 10.09 37.63
CA ALA A 116 -15.33 9.89 38.89
C ALA A 116 -14.06 10.75 39.04
N THR A 117 -13.43 11.11 37.92
CA THR A 117 -12.12 11.77 37.91
C THR A 117 -12.11 13.14 37.24
N GLY A 118 -13.21 13.54 36.59
CA GLY A 118 -13.24 14.67 35.68
C GLY A 118 -12.77 14.29 34.26
N GLY A 119 -12.75 15.28 33.37
CA GLY A 119 -12.49 15.10 31.94
C GLY A 119 -13.75 14.77 31.14
N ARG A 120 -13.53 14.35 29.89
CA ARG A 120 -14.61 14.11 28.92
C ARG A 120 -14.64 12.65 28.51
N SER A 121 -15.83 12.09 28.34
CA SER A 121 -16.05 10.75 27.82
C SER A 121 -16.28 10.77 26.31
N ALA A 122 -15.63 9.88 25.58
CA ALA A 122 -15.79 9.70 24.15
C ALA A 122 -16.13 8.25 23.84
N LEU A 123 -17.16 8.02 23.02
CA LEU A 123 -17.54 6.68 22.59
C LEU A 123 -17.43 6.52 21.08
N ILE A 124 -16.94 5.37 20.63
CA ILE A 124 -16.91 4.98 19.22
C ILE A 124 -18.01 3.95 18.94
N HIS A 125 -18.86 4.24 17.96
CA HIS A 125 -19.90 3.35 17.44
C HIS A 125 -19.33 2.45 16.33
N HIS A 126 -19.30 1.15 16.60
CA HIS A 126 -18.76 0.08 15.75
C HIS A 126 -19.84 -0.80 15.13
N MET A 127 -21.03 -0.88 15.73
CA MET A 127 -22.12 -1.76 15.28
C MET A 127 -23.49 -1.11 15.47
N SER A 128 -24.37 -1.15 14.47
CA SER A 128 -25.76 -0.74 14.64
C SER A 128 -26.64 -1.95 14.98
N TYR A 129 -26.95 -2.19 16.26
CA TYR A 129 -27.78 -3.34 16.65
C TYR A 129 -29.20 -3.26 16.10
N ALA A 130 -29.75 -2.06 15.92
CA ALA A 130 -31.05 -1.84 15.28
C ALA A 130 -31.10 -2.37 13.84
N ALA A 131 -29.96 -2.33 13.13
CA ALA A 131 -29.90 -2.68 11.71
C ALA A 131 -29.86 -4.18 11.43
N TYR A 132 -29.32 -5.01 12.35
CA TYR A 132 -29.11 -6.44 12.05
C TYR A 132 -29.48 -7.41 13.17
N GLU A 133 -29.56 -6.97 14.42
CA GLU A 133 -29.67 -7.88 15.56
C GLU A 133 -31.02 -8.61 15.60
N SER A 134 -32.07 -8.00 15.01
CA SER A 134 -33.38 -8.64 14.87
C SER A 134 -33.35 -9.86 13.96
N TYR A 135 -32.48 -9.85 12.95
CA TYR A 135 -32.25 -10.96 12.02
C TYR A 135 -31.24 -11.97 12.58
N ALA A 136 -30.22 -11.49 13.31
CA ALA A 136 -29.23 -12.33 13.96
C ALA A 136 -29.83 -13.16 15.11
N GLU A 137 -30.53 -12.50 16.05
CA GLU A 137 -31.00 -13.08 17.30
C GLU A 137 -32.52 -12.92 17.46
N SER A 138 -32.98 -11.71 17.85
CA SER A 138 -34.41 -11.42 18.04
C SER A 138 -34.68 -9.91 18.11
N SER A 139 -35.92 -9.49 17.83
CA SER A 139 -36.33 -8.08 17.99
C SER A 139 -36.21 -7.57 19.43
N ARG A 140 -36.35 -8.46 20.43
CA ARG A 140 -36.15 -8.10 21.85
C ARG A 140 -34.68 -7.79 22.12
N ALA A 141 -33.78 -8.68 21.70
CA ALA A 141 -32.34 -8.45 21.84
C ALA A 141 -31.89 -7.18 21.10
N ALA A 142 -32.41 -6.94 19.90
CA ALA A 142 -32.17 -5.71 19.14
C ALA A 142 -32.61 -4.47 19.93
N HIS A 143 -33.84 -4.48 20.44
CA HIS A 143 -34.37 -3.36 21.23
C HIS A 143 -33.54 -3.11 22.50
N ASP A 144 -33.25 -4.16 23.28
CA ASP A 144 -32.50 -4.03 24.54
C ASP A 144 -31.07 -3.50 24.31
N LYS A 145 -30.39 -4.00 23.27
CA LYS A 145 -29.03 -3.55 22.89
C LYS A 145 -29.05 -2.12 22.32
N GLU A 146 -30.05 -1.76 21.51
CA GLU A 146 -30.22 -0.40 20.99
C GLU A 146 -30.52 0.61 22.11
N GLN A 147 -31.40 0.27 23.06
CA GLN A 147 -31.68 1.13 24.22
C GLN A 147 -30.43 1.34 25.08
N THR A 148 -29.63 0.29 25.26
CA THR A 148 -28.34 0.38 25.94
C THR A 148 -27.39 1.31 25.19
N GLN A 149 -27.23 1.14 23.87
CA GLN A 149 -26.41 2.03 23.03
C GLN A 149 -26.87 3.49 23.12
N ARG A 150 -28.16 3.75 22.91
CA ARG A 150 -28.76 5.09 23.02
C ARG A 150 -28.40 5.74 24.35
N THR A 151 -28.63 5.02 25.44
CA THR A 151 -28.38 5.50 26.80
C THR A 151 -26.90 5.86 27.02
N LEU A 152 -25.98 5.03 26.54
CA LEU A 152 -24.54 5.29 26.65
C LEU A 152 -24.11 6.50 25.80
N PHE A 153 -24.51 6.56 24.54
CA PHE A 153 -24.12 7.64 23.64
C PHE A 153 -24.79 8.99 23.98
N GLU A 154 -25.98 8.99 24.58
CA GLU A 154 -26.60 10.20 25.14
C GLU A 154 -25.82 10.72 26.37
N GLN A 155 -25.26 9.80 27.18
CA GLN A 155 -24.50 10.15 28.39
C GLN A 155 -23.05 10.56 28.11
N ALA A 156 -22.45 10.06 27.05
CA ALA A 156 -21.08 10.43 26.69
C ALA A 156 -20.98 11.95 26.36
N ASP A 157 -19.78 12.53 26.41
CA ASP A 157 -19.57 13.92 25.99
C ASP A 157 -19.34 14.01 24.48
N ILE A 158 -18.67 13.01 23.91
CA ILE A 158 -18.26 12.95 22.51
C ILE A 158 -18.82 11.67 21.86
N ALA A 159 -19.40 11.82 20.67
CA ALA A 159 -19.94 10.70 19.88
C ALA A 159 -19.15 10.56 18.56
N LEU A 160 -18.49 9.41 18.42
CA LEU A 160 -17.69 9.04 17.25
C LEU A 160 -18.31 7.81 16.59
N ALA A 161 -18.15 7.64 15.27
CA ALA A 161 -18.64 6.47 14.56
C ALA A 161 -17.72 6.06 13.41
N VAL A 162 -17.58 4.75 13.17
CA VAL A 162 -16.70 4.22 12.13
C VAL A 162 -17.38 4.23 10.76
N GLY A 163 -16.97 5.14 9.88
CA GLY A 163 -17.48 5.27 8.52
C GLY A 163 -18.92 5.84 8.42
N PRO A 164 -19.41 6.05 7.19
CA PRO A 164 -20.62 6.82 6.94
C PRO A 164 -21.90 6.12 7.40
N LEU A 165 -21.97 4.79 7.25
CA LEU A 165 -23.14 3.99 7.66
C LEU A 165 -23.40 4.12 9.17
N LEU A 166 -22.36 3.90 9.98
CA LEU A 166 -22.49 3.97 11.45
C LEU A 166 -22.62 5.40 11.96
N ARG A 167 -22.05 6.40 11.27
CA ARG A 167 -22.27 7.83 11.57
C ARG A 167 -23.75 8.18 11.43
N ASN A 168 -24.37 7.79 10.32
CA ASN A 168 -25.78 8.08 10.09
C ASN A 168 -26.67 7.33 11.10
N ALA A 169 -26.40 6.04 11.34
CA ALA A 169 -27.13 5.26 12.33
C ALA A 169 -27.06 5.87 13.75
N LEU A 170 -25.88 6.34 14.17
CA LEU A 170 -25.74 7.03 15.45
C LEU A 170 -26.42 8.40 15.45
N GLY A 171 -26.39 9.11 14.32
CA GLY A 171 -27.12 10.37 14.13
C GLY A 171 -28.63 10.19 14.28
N ASP A 172 -29.19 9.09 13.78
CA ASP A 172 -30.61 8.76 13.97
C ASP A 172 -30.94 8.43 15.43
N LEU A 173 -30.01 7.77 16.15
CA LEU A 173 -30.16 7.52 17.58
C LEU A 173 -30.17 8.82 18.38
N LEU A 174 -29.21 9.72 18.16
CA LEU A 174 -29.03 10.92 19.00
C LEU A 174 -29.85 12.13 18.53
N GLY A 175 -30.28 12.12 17.27
CA GLY A 175 -30.88 13.27 16.58
C GLY A 175 -29.92 14.46 16.46
N ALA A 176 -30.45 15.61 16.05
CA ALA A 176 -29.67 16.84 15.85
C ALA A 176 -29.07 17.46 17.14
N ARG A 177 -29.32 16.86 18.31
CA ARG A 177 -28.90 17.39 19.62
C ARG A 177 -27.42 17.16 19.91
N LYS A 178 -26.82 16.12 19.35
CA LYS A 178 -25.41 15.78 19.57
C LYS A 178 -24.75 15.40 18.26
N PRO A 179 -23.75 16.19 17.78
CA PRO A 179 -23.08 15.88 16.53
C PRO A 179 -22.31 14.57 16.64
N VAL A 180 -22.31 13.82 15.54
CA VAL A 180 -21.53 12.58 15.41
C VAL A 180 -20.37 12.82 14.46
N CYS A 181 -19.16 12.64 14.95
CA CYS A 181 -17.96 12.74 14.13
C CYS A 181 -17.62 11.37 13.52
N MET A 182 -17.21 11.38 12.26
CA MET A 182 -16.86 10.16 11.53
C MET A 182 -15.37 9.88 11.66
N LEU A 183 -15.04 8.62 11.95
CA LEU A 183 -13.69 8.08 11.86
C LEU A 183 -13.63 7.12 10.68
N ILE A 184 -12.66 7.28 9.79
CA ILE A 184 -12.36 6.32 8.73
C ILE A 184 -11.10 5.55 9.13
N PRO A 185 -11.16 4.21 9.27
CA PRO A 185 -9.99 3.40 9.61
C PRO A 185 -8.84 3.60 8.62
N GLY A 186 -7.61 3.53 9.12
CA GLY A 186 -6.42 3.50 8.26
C GLY A 186 -6.39 2.22 7.43
N LEU A 187 -5.91 2.33 6.19
CA LEU A 187 -5.61 1.18 5.35
C LEU A 187 -4.40 0.43 5.93
N ALA A 188 -4.53 -0.89 6.08
CA ALA A 188 -3.44 -1.72 6.61
C ALA A 188 -2.23 -1.75 5.66
N GLU A 189 -1.02 -1.89 6.20
CA GLU A 189 0.18 -2.08 5.39
C GLU A 189 0.34 -3.57 5.06
N ILE A 190 -0.15 -3.98 3.89
CA ILE A 190 -0.07 -5.36 3.39
C ILE A 190 0.77 -5.39 2.12
N GLU A 191 1.74 -6.30 2.08
CA GLU A 191 2.55 -6.57 0.89
C GLU A 191 1.66 -7.06 -0.25
N VAL A 192 1.68 -6.36 -1.37
CA VAL A 192 0.95 -6.76 -2.58
C VAL A 192 1.72 -7.90 -3.25
N ARG A 193 1.01 -8.96 -3.61
CA ARG A 193 1.56 -10.12 -4.32
C ARG A 193 0.90 -10.31 -5.68
N GLU A 194 1.66 -10.92 -6.59
CA GLU A 194 1.12 -11.34 -7.89
C GLU A 194 -0.04 -12.34 -7.70
N ALA A 195 -0.90 -12.44 -8.71
CA ALA A 195 -1.99 -13.40 -8.69
C ALA A 195 -1.42 -14.83 -8.65
N PRO A 196 -1.94 -15.72 -7.78
CA PRO A 196 -1.48 -17.11 -7.76
C PRO A 196 -1.88 -17.82 -9.05
N HIS A 197 -1.06 -18.79 -9.48
CA HIS A 197 -1.41 -19.65 -10.62
C HIS A 197 -2.67 -20.49 -10.38
N THR A 198 -2.85 -20.97 -9.14
CA THR A 198 -4.07 -21.64 -8.71
C THR A 198 -5.08 -20.60 -8.24
N PHE A 199 -6.25 -20.56 -8.88
CA PHE A 199 -7.32 -19.65 -8.47
C PHE A 199 -7.72 -19.94 -7.02
N THR A 200 -7.46 -18.98 -6.14
CA THR A 200 -7.68 -19.12 -4.69
C THR A 200 -8.67 -18.07 -4.22
N ALA A 201 -9.84 -18.49 -3.75
CA ALA A 201 -10.79 -17.61 -3.09
C ALA A 201 -10.53 -17.59 -1.58
N PHE A 202 -10.57 -16.40 -0.99
CA PHE A 202 -10.40 -16.20 0.44
C PHE A 202 -11.67 -15.64 1.07
N LEU A 203 -12.13 -16.29 2.15
CA LEU A 203 -13.30 -15.86 2.92
C LEU A 203 -12.91 -15.87 4.40
N SER A 204 -13.03 -14.72 5.06
CA SER A 204 -12.66 -14.56 6.47
C SER A 204 -13.76 -13.84 7.24
N GLY A 205 -13.95 -14.23 8.49
CA GLY A 205 -14.90 -13.62 9.42
C GLY A 205 -15.21 -14.54 10.59
N ARG A 206 -16.17 -14.13 11.44
CA ARG A 206 -16.75 -15.05 12.43
C ARG A 206 -17.64 -16.05 11.68
N LEU A 207 -17.13 -17.25 11.42
CA LEU A 207 -17.84 -18.33 10.72
C LEU A 207 -18.47 -19.32 11.70
N SER A 208 -19.07 -18.78 12.76
CA SER A 208 -19.82 -19.49 13.79
C SER A 208 -21.33 -19.44 13.48
N ASP A 209 -22.12 -20.36 14.04
CA ASP A 209 -23.57 -20.44 13.73
C ASP A 209 -24.35 -19.16 14.08
N ASP A 210 -23.98 -18.49 15.17
CA ASP A 210 -24.58 -17.24 15.63
C ASP A 210 -24.32 -16.08 14.65
N ALA A 211 -23.24 -16.15 13.87
CA ALA A 211 -22.88 -15.18 12.85
C ALA A 211 -23.27 -15.61 11.42
N ALA A 212 -23.72 -16.86 11.22
CA ALA A 212 -23.93 -17.45 9.90
C ALA A 212 -24.91 -16.67 9.02
N ARG A 213 -26.02 -16.18 9.61
CA ARG A 213 -27.03 -15.36 8.92
C ARG A 213 -26.50 -14.02 8.43
N ILE A 214 -25.60 -13.41 9.21
CA ILE A 214 -25.10 -12.07 8.94
C ILE A 214 -23.88 -12.12 8.03
N LYS A 215 -22.90 -12.97 8.35
CA LYS A 215 -21.64 -13.06 7.60
C LYS A 215 -21.75 -13.87 6.32
N GLN A 216 -22.78 -14.71 6.21
CA GLN A 216 -23.12 -15.45 4.99
C GLN A 216 -21.95 -16.30 4.45
N GLY A 217 -21.21 -16.94 5.36
CA GLY A 217 -20.11 -17.83 4.98
C GLY A 217 -20.56 -18.98 4.06
N HIS A 218 -21.75 -19.54 4.33
CA HIS A 218 -22.35 -20.60 3.51
C HIS A 218 -22.63 -20.15 2.08
N LEU A 219 -23.05 -18.90 1.87
CA LEU A 219 -23.23 -18.33 0.52
C LEU A 219 -21.91 -18.35 -0.26
N GLY A 220 -20.81 -17.90 0.36
CA GLY A 220 -19.50 -17.92 -0.28
C GLY A 220 -19.00 -19.34 -0.61
N ILE A 221 -19.25 -20.31 0.27
CA ILE A 221 -18.90 -21.72 0.06
C ILE A 221 -19.72 -22.31 -1.09
N ALA A 222 -21.04 -22.14 -1.06
CA ALA A 222 -21.95 -22.63 -2.09
C ALA A 222 -21.63 -22.00 -3.46
N ALA A 223 -21.38 -20.69 -3.50
CA ALA A 223 -21.05 -19.98 -4.73
C ALA A 223 -19.73 -20.45 -5.34
N PHE A 224 -18.69 -20.64 -4.53
CA PHE A 224 -17.43 -21.17 -5.02
C PHE A 224 -17.59 -22.60 -5.57
N ALA A 225 -18.29 -23.47 -4.84
CA ALA A 225 -18.58 -24.83 -5.25
C ALA A 225 -19.37 -24.90 -6.56
N GLN A 226 -20.42 -24.10 -6.70
CA GLN A 226 -21.24 -24.03 -7.91
C GLN A 226 -20.46 -23.41 -9.09
N ALA A 227 -19.70 -22.34 -8.86
CA ALA A 227 -18.88 -21.72 -9.90
C ALA A 227 -17.85 -22.71 -10.47
N GLN A 228 -17.25 -23.54 -9.61
CA GLN A 228 -16.35 -24.62 -10.03
C GLN A 228 -17.08 -25.72 -10.83
N ARG A 229 -18.29 -26.12 -10.42
CA ARG A 229 -19.10 -27.09 -11.18
C ARG A 229 -19.40 -26.59 -12.58
N GLU A 230 -19.99 -25.40 -12.67
CA GLU A 230 -20.33 -24.76 -13.94
C GLU A 230 -19.11 -24.55 -14.84
N ALA A 231 -17.96 -24.18 -14.26
CA ALA A 231 -16.73 -24.02 -15.01
C ALA A 231 -16.19 -25.34 -15.56
N CYS A 232 -16.35 -26.44 -14.83
CA CYS A 232 -15.99 -27.77 -15.32
C CYS A 232 -16.93 -28.28 -16.41
N GLU A 233 -18.23 -28.02 -16.30
CA GLU A 233 -19.22 -28.37 -17.32
C GLU A 233 -19.00 -27.58 -18.61
N ALA A 234 -18.70 -26.28 -18.50
CA ALA A 234 -18.47 -25.39 -19.64
C ALA A 234 -17.02 -25.45 -20.19
N GLY A 235 -16.06 -26.00 -19.43
CA GLY A 235 -14.63 -25.95 -19.74
C GLY A 235 -13.99 -24.56 -19.60
N MET A 236 -14.69 -23.60 -18.98
CA MET A 236 -14.20 -22.23 -18.76
C MET A 236 -14.97 -21.55 -17.61
N PRO A 237 -14.38 -20.57 -16.89
CA PRO A 237 -13.02 -20.03 -17.03
C PRO A 237 -11.94 -20.96 -16.46
N GLN A 238 -10.72 -20.86 -17.01
CA GLN A 238 -9.62 -21.78 -16.72
C GLN A 238 -9.31 -21.90 -15.22
N GLY A 239 -9.25 -20.76 -14.53
CA GLY A 239 -8.93 -20.72 -13.11
C GLY A 239 -9.88 -21.55 -12.24
N LEU A 240 -11.17 -21.60 -12.58
CA LEU A 240 -12.19 -22.30 -11.77
C LEU A 240 -12.36 -23.79 -12.11
N HIS A 241 -11.90 -24.25 -13.28
CA HIS A 241 -11.97 -25.68 -13.62
C HIS A 241 -10.65 -26.44 -13.36
N GLN A 242 -9.54 -25.75 -13.12
CA GLN A 242 -8.21 -26.34 -12.83
C GLN A 242 -7.93 -26.49 -11.32
N GLN A 243 -8.78 -27.24 -10.62
CA GLN A 243 -8.66 -27.50 -9.17
C GLN A 243 -8.47 -26.22 -8.32
N PRO A 244 -9.39 -25.25 -8.39
CA PRO A 244 -9.31 -24.03 -7.58
C PRO A 244 -9.39 -24.34 -6.08
N LYS A 245 -8.93 -23.41 -5.25
CA LYS A 245 -8.87 -23.54 -3.79
C LYS A 245 -9.78 -22.51 -3.11
N LEU A 246 -10.50 -22.92 -2.06
CA LEU A 246 -11.20 -22.03 -1.14
C LEU A 246 -10.53 -22.07 0.24
N VAL A 247 -10.12 -20.91 0.75
CA VAL A 247 -9.59 -20.75 2.11
C VAL A 247 -10.64 -20.05 2.97
N LEU A 248 -11.02 -20.69 4.07
CA LEU A 248 -11.91 -20.15 5.09
C LEU A 248 -11.09 -19.88 6.35
N ARG A 249 -11.19 -18.66 6.90
CA ARG A 249 -10.53 -18.28 8.16
C ARG A 249 -11.55 -17.84 9.20
N GLY A 250 -11.40 -18.33 10.44
CA GLY A 250 -12.32 -18.04 11.55
C GLY A 250 -13.44 -19.08 11.72
N VAL A 251 -13.18 -20.33 11.30
CA VAL A 251 -14.06 -21.47 11.54
C VAL A 251 -13.92 -21.95 12.99
N ASP A 252 -15.03 -22.14 13.69
CA ASP A 252 -15.03 -22.72 15.03
C ASP A 252 -14.85 -24.25 14.94
N LEU A 253 -13.59 -24.69 15.06
CA LEU A 253 -13.21 -26.10 15.04
C LEU A 253 -13.29 -26.76 16.43
N GLU A 254 -13.39 -25.98 17.51
CA GLU A 254 -13.40 -26.46 18.89
C GLU A 254 -14.78 -26.93 19.36
N ARG A 255 -15.77 -26.88 18.48
CA ARG A 255 -17.10 -27.50 18.62
C ARG A 255 -17.05 -29.03 18.68
N ARG A 256 -16.36 -29.59 19.67
CA ARG A 256 -16.41 -31.00 20.10
C ARG A 256 -16.05 -31.12 21.59
N ALA A 257 -17.06 -31.15 22.49
CA ALA A 257 -17.08 -32.03 23.67
C ALA A 257 -18.26 -31.87 24.66
N ASP A 258 -19.04 -30.77 24.67
CA ASP A 258 -19.94 -30.52 25.83
C ASP A 258 -21.40 -30.99 25.68
N ALA A 259 -21.78 -31.48 24.50
CA ALA A 259 -23.06 -32.16 24.31
C ALA A 259 -22.78 -33.64 24.05
N ILE A 260 -22.99 -34.47 25.08
CA ILE A 260 -23.27 -35.93 25.07
C ILE A 260 -22.60 -36.68 23.91
N GLN A 261 -21.65 -37.57 24.21
CA GLN A 261 -21.06 -38.55 23.29
C GLN A 261 -22.10 -39.18 22.32
N ILE A 262 -22.34 -38.53 21.18
CA ILE A 262 -23.01 -39.10 20.02
C ILE A 262 -21.86 -39.48 19.07
N PRO A 263 -21.57 -40.77 18.84
CA PRO A 263 -20.37 -41.23 18.13
C PRO A 263 -20.29 -40.88 16.63
N PHE A 264 -21.12 -39.97 16.12
CA PHE A 264 -21.32 -39.76 14.67
C PHE A 264 -21.47 -38.30 14.21
N ARG A 265 -21.14 -37.29 15.03
CA ARG A 265 -21.07 -35.91 14.52
C ARG A 265 -19.76 -35.73 13.72
N ALA A 266 -19.90 -35.47 12.42
CA ALA A 266 -18.78 -35.09 11.57
C ALA A 266 -18.05 -33.89 12.19
N ASP A 267 -16.73 -33.78 11.99
CA ASP A 267 -16.01 -32.58 12.41
C ASP A 267 -16.52 -31.37 11.58
N PRO A 268 -16.45 -30.14 12.11
CA PRO A 268 -16.98 -28.95 11.43
C PRO A 268 -16.46 -28.77 10.00
N GLU A 269 -15.20 -29.11 9.73
CA GLU A 269 -14.64 -29.06 8.38
C GLU A 269 -15.32 -30.07 7.44
N THR A 270 -15.54 -31.31 7.89
CA THR A 270 -16.29 -32.32 7.12
C THR A 270 -17.73 -31.87 6.83
N GLU A 271 -18.39 -31.17 7.76
CA GLU A 271 -19.74 -30.60 7.52
C GLU A 271 -19.71 -29.54 6.41
N LEU A 272 -18.74 -28.63 6.43
CA LEU A 272 -18.57 -27.61 5.38
C LEU A 272 -18.22 -28.23 4.02
N LYS A 273 -17.38 -29.28 4.00
CA LYS A 273 -17.04 -30.02 2.77
C LYS A 273 -18.26 -30.73 2.17
N ARG A 274 -19.09 -31.37 3.00
CA ARG A 274 -20.35 -31.99 2.55
C ARG A 274 -21.34 -30.94 2.03
N PHE A 275 -21.44 -29.81 2.71
CA PHE A 275 -22.26 -28.69 2.25
C PHE A 275 -21.81 -28.21 0.87
N ALA A 276 -20.51 -27.98 0.69
CA ALA A 276 -19.93 -27.59 -0.61
C ALA A 276 -20.15 -28.67 -1.70
N GLU A 277 -19.98 -29.95 -1.37
CA GLU A 277 -20.19 -31.06 -2.29
C GLU A 277 -21.62 -31.09 -2.87
N GLY A 278 -22.62 -30.71 -2.08
CA GLY A 278 -24.01 -30.60 -2.53
C GLY A 278 -24.20 -29.62 -3.70
N TYR A 279 -23.37 -28.57 -3.76
CA TYR A 279 -23.39 -27.59 -4.87
C TYR A 279 -22.41 -27.95 -5.98
N ALA A 280 -21.26 -28.56 -5.65
CA ALA A 280 -20.24 -28.90 -6.64
C ALA A 280 -20.52 -30.21 -7.40
N GLY A 281 -21.30 -31.13 -6.84
CA GLY A 281 -21.46 -32.50 -7.34
C GLY A 281 -20.19 -33.37 -7.18
N ARG A 282 -19.21 -32.88 -6.41
CA ARG A 282 -17.93 -33.53 -6.09
C ARG A 282 -17.27 -32.84 -4.89
N VAL A 283 -16.28 -33.49 -4.30
CA VAL A 283 -15.42 -32.85 -3.29
C VAL A 283 -14.60 -31.73 -3.92
N ILE A 284 -14.55 -30.57 -3.25
CA ILE A 284 -13.76 -29.41 -3.65
C ILE A 284 -12.54 -29.23 -2.74
N ASN A 285 -11.55 -28.46 -3.20
CA ASN A 285 -10.39 -28.10 -2.39
C ASN A 285 -10.75 -26.95 -1.43
N LEU A 286 -11.26 -27.29 -0.25
CA LEU A 286 -11.67 -26.37 0.80
C LEU A 286 -10.76 -26.55 2.03
N HIS A 287 -10.16 -25.45 2.48
CA HIS A 287 -9.33 -25.36 3.68
C HIS A 287 -10.09 -24.57 4.75
N ALA A 288 -10.52 -25.24 5.82
CA ALA A 288 -11.15 -24.60 6.97
C ALA A 288 -10.11 -24.37 8.08
N LEU A 289 -9.81 -23.11 8.38
CA LEU A 289 -8.78 -22.73 9.35
C LEU A 289 -9.41 -21.97 10.53
N PRO A 290 -8.90 -22.19 11.76
CA PRO A 290 -9.39 -21.48 12.94
C PRO A 290 -9.06 -19.99 12.87
N TYR A 291 -9.59 -19.24 13.83
CA TYR A 291 -9.16 -17.87 14.04
C TYR A 291 -7.66 -17.82 14.38
N THR A 292 -6.94 -16.80 13.89
CA THR A 292 -5.55 -16.53 14.28
C THR A 292 -5.42 -15.12 14.84
N GLN A 293 -4.57 -14.99 15.84
CA GLN A 293 -4.13 -13.71 16.37
C GLN A 293 -2.90 -13.19 15.62
N ASP A 294 -2.27 -14.03 14.78
CA ASP A 294 -1.15 -13.62 13.93
C ASP A 294 -1.68 -12.89 12.69
N ARG A 295 -1.54 -11.56 12.73
CA ARG A 295 -1.95 -10.70 11.62
C ARG A 295 -1.04 -10.84 10.40
N GLN A 296 0.24 -11.19 10.57
CA GLN A 296 1.15 -11.39 9.44
C GLN A 296 0.75 -12.64 8.65
N GLU A 297 0.39 -13.72 9.35
CA GLU A 297 -0.16 -14.92 8.74
C GLU A 297 -1.43 -14.62 7.94
N LEU A 298 -2.40 -13.92 8.55
CA LEU A 298 -3.65 -13.53 7.90
C LEU A 298 -3.42 -12.67 6.64
N ASN A 299 -2.55 -11.67 6.75
CA ASN A 299 -2.21 -10.78 5.64
C ASN A 299 -1.51 -11.53 4.50
N ALA A 300 -0.64 -12.50 4.83
CA ALA A 300 0.03 -13.33 3.84
C ALA A 300 -0.95 -14.26 3.10
N GLU A 301 -1.93 -14.83 3.80
CA GLU A 301 -3.00 -15.62 3.19
C GLU A 301 -3.88 -14.77 2.26
N LEU A 302 -4.31 -13.60 2.74
CA LEU A 302 -5.16 -12.69 1.99
C LEU A 302 -4.47 -12.17 0.73
N SER A 303 -3.24 -11.64 0.84
CA SER A 303 -2.47 -11.12 -0.30
C SER A 303 -2.20 -12.16 -1.38
N SER A 304 -2.11 -13.44 -0.99
CA SER A 304 -1.88 -14.57 -1.88
C SER A 304 -3.17 -15.08 -2.56
N ALA A 305 -4.35 -14.50 -2.27
CA ALA A 305 -5.62 -14.91 -2.85
C ALA A 305 -5.87 -14.27 -4.22
N SER A 306 -6.58 -14.97 -5.11
CA SER A 306 -7.07 -14.42 -6.38
C SER A 306 -8.27 -13.48 -6.19
N VAL A 307 -9.07 -13.71 -5.15
CA VAL A 307 -10.27 -12.94 -4.83
C VAL A 307 -10.61 -13.08 -3.35
N ALA A 308 -11.08 -12.01 -2.73
CA ALA A 308 -11.63 -12.00 -1.38
C ALA A 308 -13.16 -11.89 -1.41
N LEU A 309 -13.83 -12.63 -0.54
CA LEU A 309 -15.28 -12.68 -0.41
C LEU A 309 -15.72 -12.06 0.92
N MET A 310 -16.56 -11.03 0.86
CA MET A 310 -17.29 -10.51 2.02
C MET A 310 -18.80 -10.43 1.71
N PRO A 311 -19.49 -11.58 1.59
CA PRO A 311 -20.87 -11.65 1.15
C PRO A 311 -21.88 -11.37 2.27
N SER A 312 -21.51 -10.56 3.26
CA SER A 312 -22.34 -10.32 4.44
C SER A 312 -23.68 -9.67 4.09
N TRP A 313 -24.76 -10.11 4.73
CA TRP A 313 -26.07 -9.47 4.61
C TRP A 313 -26.03 -8.03 5.11
N HIS A 314 -25.31 -7.79 6.22
CA HIS A 314 -25.04 -6.45 6.74
C HIS A 314 -23.69 -6.41 7.46
N ASP A 315 -22.96 -5.31 7.31
CA ASP A 315 -21.73 -5.05 8.08
C ASP A 315 -21.59 -3.56 8.42
N GLY A 316 -21.27 -3.25 9.68
CA GLY A 316 -21.14 -1.87 10.16
C GLY A 316 -20.09 -1.09 9.37
N PHE A 317 -18.90 -1.67 9.20
CA PHE A 317 -17.85 -1.14 8.31
C PHE A 317 -17.28 -2.21 7.39
N GLY A 318 -16.78 -3.32 7.94
CA GLY A 318 -16.20 -4.42 7.17
C GLY A 318 -14.69 -4.30 6.99
N LEU A 319 -13.92 -4.46 8.09
CA LEU A 319 -12.45 -4.40 8.06
C LEU A 319 -11.82 -5.46 7.15
N VAL A 320 -12.43 -6.65 7.00
CA VAL A 320 -11.91 -7.69 6.10
C VAL A 320 -11.89 -7.21 4.64
N ALA A 321 -12.94 -6.51 4.20
CA ALA A 321 -12.96 -5.89 2.88
C ALA A 321 -11.94 -4.74 2.78
N TRP A 322 -11.76 -3.96 3.84
CA TRP A 322 -10.74 -2.92 3.91
C TRP A 322 -9.31 -3.50 3.78
N GLU A 323 -9.04 -4.63 4.43
CA GLU A 323 -7.78 -5.37 4.34
C GLU A 323 -7.60 -6.00 2.95
N ALA A 324 -8.67 -6.48 2.30
CA ALA A 324 -8.59 -6.99 0.93
C ALA A 324 -8.20 -5.90 -0.08
N ILE A 325 -8.76 -4.69 0.09
CA ILE A 325 -8.37 -3.50 -0.67
C ILE A 325 -6.90 -3.17 -0.38
N ALA A 326 -6.49 -3.18 0.89
CA ALA A 326 -5.12 -2.95 1.31
C ALA A 326 -4.11 -3.95 0.69
N ALA A 327 -4.51 -5.20 0.54
CA ALA A 327 -3.71 -6.26 -0.06
C ALA A 327 -3.67 -6.23 -1.60
N GLY A 328 -4.42 -5.32 -2.25
CA GLY A 328 -4.55 -5.27 -3.71
C GLY A 328 -5.22 -6.53 -4.28
N VAL A 329 -6.16 -7.11 -3.54
CA VAL A 329 -6.90 -8.32 -3.92
C VAL A 329 -8.28 -7.95 -4.45
N PRO A 330 -8.75 -8.51 -5.59
CA PRO A 330 -10.10 -8.30 -6.08
C PRO A 330 -11.14 -8.65 -5.01
N LEU A 331 -12.13 -7.78 -4.82
CA LEU A 331 -13.08 -7.88 -3.72
C LEU A 331 -14.51 -8.06 -4.25
N ILE A 332 -15.16 -9.16 -3.83
CA ILE A 332 -16.60 -9.36 -3.93
C ILE A 332 -17.23 -8.95 -2.59
N VAL A 333 -18.06 -7.91 -2.60
CA VAL A 333 -18.54 -7.24 -1.39
C VAL A 333 -20.02 -6.90 -1.46
N SER A 334 -20.71 -7.07 -0.34
CA SER A 334 -22.09 -6.66 -0.20
C SER A 334 -22.26 -5.14 -0.26
N ARG A 335 -23.31 -4.69 -0.97
CA ARG A 335 -23.76 -3.30 -1.00
C ARG A 335 -24.22 -2.78 0.36
N HIS A 336 -24.57 -3.68 1.28
CA HIS A 336 -25.04 -3.37 2.64
C HIS A 336 -23.91 -3.32 3.67
N SER A 337 -22.71 -2.91 3.24
CA SER A 337 -21.54 -2.75 4.12
C SER A 337 -21.10 -1.29 4.21
N GLY A 338 -20.60 -0.88 5.38
CA GLY A 338 -20.11 0.49 5.58
C GLY A 338 -18.92 0.85 4.69
N VAL A 339 -18.06 -0.10 4.35
CA VAL A 339 -16.96 0.10 3.39
C VAL A 339 -17.49 0.37 1.99
N TYR A 340 -18.48 -0.39 1.50
CA TYR A 340 -19.08 -0.12 0.19
C TYR A 340 -19.75 1.25 0.17
N ARG A 341 -20.44 1.61 1.27
CA ARG A 341 -21.03 2.94 1.42
C ARG A 341 -19.97 4.05 1.35
N LEU A 342 -18.83 3.86 2.01
CA LEU A 342 -17.70 4.79 1.91
C LEU A 342 -17.18 4.91 0.47
N LEU A 343 -17.02 3.79 -0.23
CA LEU A 343 -16.58 3.79 -1.63
C LEU A 343 -17.57 4.51 -2.56
N GLU A 344 -18.88 4.35 -2.33
CA GLU A 344 -19.92 5.03 -3.08
C GLU A 344 -19.94 6.55 -2.82
N ASP A 345 -19.85 6.95 -1.55
CA ASP A 345 -19.98 8.34 -1.13
C ASP A 345 -18.70 9.16 -1.43
N ASP A 346 -17.52 8.63 -1.10
CA ASP A 346 -16.25 9.40 -1.12
C ASP A 346 -15.44 9.18 -2.41
N HIS A 347 -15.72 8.11 -3.16
CA HIS A 347 -14.99 7.74 -4.39
C HIS A 347 -15.95 7.34 -5.53
N PRO A 348 -16.89 8.21 -5.91
CA PRO A 348 -17.92 7.88 -6.89
C PRO A 348 -17.31 7.44 -8.23
N GLY A 349 -17.87 6.37 -8.81
CA GLY A 349 -17.37 5.77 -10.04
C GLY A 349 -16.17 4.83 -9.82
N VAL A 350 -15.06 5.31 -9.25
CA VAL A 350 -13.85 4.48 -9.04
C VAL A 350 -14.10 3.40 -7.99
N GLY A 351 -14.65 3.77 -6.84
CA GLY A 351 -14.96 2.85 -5.74
C GLY A 351 -15.86 1.69 -6.21
N PRO A 352 -17.11 1.97 -6.59
CA PRO A 352 -18.03 0.94 -7.09
C PRO A 352 -17.55 0.23 -8.37
N GLY A 353 -16.80 0.91 -9.24
CA GLY A 353 -16.31 0.35 -10.50
C GLY A 353 -15.11 -0.60 -10.35
N CYS A 354 -14.43 -0.58 -9.20
CA CYS A 354 -13.26 -1.42 -8.93
C CYS A 354 -13.54 -2.60 -7.99
N VAL A 355 -14.76 -2.73 -7.45
CA VAL A 355 -15.22 -3.87 -6.67
C VAL A 355 -16.32 -4.64 -7.40
N TYR A 356 -16.58 -5.86 -6.97
CA TYR A 356 -17.70 -6.68 -7.44
C TYR A 356 -18.82 -6.60 -6.41
N ALA A 357 -19.68 -5.60 -6.55
CA ALA A 357 -20.72 -5.29 -5.58
C ALA A 357 -21.97 -6.17 -5.76
N ILE A 358 -22.35 -6.90 -4.72
CA ILE A 358 -23.51 -7.80 -4.70
C ILE A 358 -24.59 -7.30 -3.74
N ASP A 359 -25.86 -7.51 -4.08
CA ASP A 359 -26.99 -7.21 -3.22
C ASP A 359 -27.43 -8.51 -2.53
N VAL A 360 -26.97 -8.72 -1.29
CA VAL A 360 -27.26 -9.95 -0.55
C VAL A 360 -28.57 -9.79 0.20
N ARG A 361 -29.60 -10.50 -0.27
CA ARG A 361 -30.96 -10.40 0.28
C ARG A 361 -31.11 -11.20 1.56
N GLY A 362 -30.51 -12.40 1.60
CA GLY A 362 -30.58 -13.29 2.75
C GLY A 362 -31.98 -13.87 2.99
N THR A 363 -32.07 -14.95 3.78
CA THR A 363 -33.34 -15.54 4.24
C THR A 363 -33.20 -16.08 5.66
N VAL A 364 -34.32 -16.29 6.36
CA VAL A 364 -34.34 -16.80 7.74
C VAL A 364 -34.11 -18.31 7.83
N ASP A 365 -34.35 -19.03 6.74
CA ASP A 365 -34.21 -20.48 6.65
C ASP A 365 -32.81 -20.85 6.18
N PHE A 366 -32.22 -21.90 6.76
CA PHE A 366 -30.94 -22.42 6.29
C PHE A 366 -31.05 -22.81 4.79
N PRO A 367 -30.08 -22.46 3.92
CA PRO A 367 -28.72 -21.99 4.22
C PRO A 367 -28.55 -20.46 4.35
N PHE A 368 -29.64 -19.73 4.59
CA PHE A 368 -29.73 -18.30 4.88
C PHE A 368 -29.50 -17.35 3.69
N PHE A 369 -29.42 -17.85 2.46
CA PHE A 369 -29.33 -17.04 1.25
C PHE A 369 -30.34 -17.47 0.18
N HIS A 370 -30.68 -16.56 -0.74
CA HIS A 370 -31.51 -16.82 -1.90
C HIS A 370 -30.71 -17.38 -3.08
N GLU A 371 -31.40 -18.03 -4.03
CA GLU A 371 -30.80 -18.47 -5.30
C GLU A 371 -30.22 -17.28 -6.08
N ASP A 372 -30.92 -16.14 -6.13
CA ASP A 372 -30.39 -14.90 -6.73
C ASP A 372 -29.08 -14.42 -6.05
N ASP A 373 -28.96 -14.57 -4.72
CA ASP A 373 -27.73 -14.22 -3.99
C ASP A 373 -26.58 -15.13 -4.46
N LEU A 374 -26.87 -16.43 -4.56
CA LEU A 374 -25.93 -17.45 -5.04
C LEU A 374 -25.46 -17.17 -6.47
N GLU A 375 -26.40 -16.93 -7.38
CA GLU A 375 -26.10 -16.61 -8.78
C GLU A 375 -25.24 -15.34 -8.91
N ALA A 376 -25.50 -14.31 -8.10
CA ALA A 376 -24.72 -13.08 -8.11
C ALA A 376 -23.25 -13.32 -7.70
N VAL A 377 -23.00 -14.10 -6.64
CA VAL A 377 -21.63 -14.43 -6.21
C VAL A 377 -20.94 -15.36 -7.21
N VAL A 378 -21.65 -16.35 -7.76
CA VAL A 378 -21.14 -17.24 -8.82
C VAL A 378 -20.70 -16.44 -10.04
N GLY A 379 -21.54 -15.50 -10.50
CA GLY A 379 -21.23 -14.61 -11.62
C GLY A 379 -19.98 -13.80 -11.37
N ALA A 380 -19.88 -13.15 -10.20
CA ALA A 380 -18.72 -12.36 -9.82
C ALA A 380 -17.42 -13.19 -9.75
N LEU A 381 -17.48 -14.40 -9.19
CA LEU A 381 -16.34 -15.33 -9.17
C LEU A 381 -15.86 -15.69 -10.57
N LYS A 382 -16.80 -15.99 -11.49
CA LYS A 382 -16.50 -16.31 -12.88
C LYS A 382 -15.91 -15.11 -13.62
N ASP A 383 -16.39 -13.90 -13.37
CA ASP A 383 -15.84 -12.68 -13.95
C ASP A 383 -14.40 -12.42 -13.51
N VAL A 384 -14.08 -12.60 -12.22
CA VAL A 384 -12.70 -12.49 -11.72
C VAL A 384 -11.81 -13.57 -12.35
N ALA A 385 -12.29 -14.81 -12.42
CA ALA A 385 -11.53 -15.93 -12.97
C ALA A 385 -11.31 -15.85 -14.49
N LYS A 386 -12.16 -15.11 -15.21
CA LYS A 386 -12.07 -14.92 -16.65
C LYS A 386 -10.95 -13.97 -17.07
N ASP A 387 -10.72 -12.91 -16.29
CA ASP A 387 -9.63 -11.95 -16.50
C ASP A 387 -8.99 -11.52 -15.16
N PRO A 388 -8.15 -12.40 -14.57
CA PRO A 388 -7.51 -12.13 -13.28
C PRO A 388 -6.63 -10.87 -13.30
N ASP A 389 -5.97 -10.59 -14.42
CA ASP A 389 -5.10 -9.42 -14.57
C ASP A 389 -5.92 -8.12 -14.54
N GLN A 390 -7.06 -8.07 -15.23
CA GLN A 390 -7.96 -6.92 -15.15
C GLN A 390 -8.53 -6.76 -13.74
N ALA A 391 -8.92 -7.85 -13.08
CA ALA A 391 -9.41 -7.80 -11.71
C ALA A 391 -8.35 -7.25 -10.75
N ARG A 392 -7.09 -7.68 -10.87
CA ARG A 392 -5.95 -7.16 -10.10
C ARG A 392 -5.66 -5.69 -10.38
N ARG A 393 -5.72 -5.26 -11.65
CA ARG A 393 -5.59 -3.83 -12.00
C ARG A 393 -6.68 -2.96 -11.35
N LYS A 394 -7.93 -3.44 -11.33
CA LYS A 394 -9.03 -2.75 -10.61
C LYS A 394 -8.73 -2.65 -9.10
N ALA A 395 -8.29 -3.75 -8.48
CA ALA A 395 -7.94 -3.76 -7.06
C ALA A 395 -6.78 -2.82 -6.74
N ALA A 396 -5.72 -2.80 -7.56
CA ALA A 396 -4.59 -1.90 -7.40
C ALA A 396 -4.99 -0.42 -7.55
N ARG A 397 -5.85 -0.11 -8.53
CA ARG A 397 -6.40 1.24 -8.70
C ARG A 397 -7.20 1.68 -7.48
N LEU A 398 -8.06 0.81 -6.95
CA LEU A 398 -8.85 1.11 -5.75
C LEU A 398 -7.97 1.35 -4.52
N ARG A 399 -6.98 0.47 -4.30
CA ARG A 399 -6.00 0.61 -3.21
C ARG A 399 -5.29 1.95 -3.25
N GLU A 400 -4.94 2.41 -4.45
CA GLU A 400 -4.28 3.71 -4.60
C GLU A 400 -5.22 4.87 -4.30
N GLU A 401 -6.43 4.82 -4.86
CA GLU A 401 -7.48 5.82 -4.68
C GLU A 401 -7.84 6.05 -3.19
N VAL A 402 -7.99 4.98 -2.41
CA VAL A 402 -8.30 5.07 -0.97
C VAL A 402 -7.07 5.23 -0.08
N GLY A 403 -5.86 5.22 -0.67
CA GLY A 403 -4.59 5.20 0.07
C GLY A 403 -4.30 6.43 0.92
N ARG A 404 -5.10 7.50 0.80
CA ARG A 404 -5.08 8.67 1.67
C ARG A 404 -5.58 8.38 3.09
N HIS A 405 -6.37 7.32 3.27
CA HIS A 405 -6.89 6.92 4.56
C HIS A 405 -5.82 6.16 5.33
N THR A 406 -5.03 6.87 6.12
CA THR A 406 -4.01 6.30 7.02
C THR A 406 -4.49 6.34 8.46
N TRP A 407 -3.90 5.52 9.33
CA TRP A 407 -4.23 5.57 10.77
C TRP A 407 -3.88 6.92 11.40
N ALA A 408 -2.84 7.60 10.90
CA ALA A 408 -2.54 8.97 11.32
C ALA A 408 -3.64 9.97 10.91
N ALA A 409 -4.24 9.81 9.73
CA ALA A 409 -5.40 10.62 9.31
C ALA A 409 -6.65 10.28 10.15
N CYS A 410 -6.84 9.01 10.53
CA CYS A 410 -7.90 8.61 11.46
C CYS A 410 -7.73 9.26 12.84
N ALA A 411 -6.50 9.29 13.38
CA ALA A 411 -6.17 9.98 14.62
C ALA A 411 -6.45 11.50 14.53
N GLU A 412 -6.12 12.12 13.39
CA GLU A 412 -6.37 13.54 13.14
C GLU A 412 -7.88 13.89 13.15
N GLN A 413 -8.73 13.00 12.65
CA GLN A 413 -10.20 13.15 12.70
C GLN A 413 -10.77 13.18 14.13
N ALA A 414 -10.02 12.69 15.13
CA ALA A 414 -10.44 12.72 16.53
C ALA A 414 -10.07 14.03 17.25
N ILE A 415 -9.17 14.85 16.71
CA ILE A 415 -8.66 16.05 17.38
C ILE A 415 -9.73 17.14 17.56
N GLU A 416 -10.47 17.44 16.49
CA GLU A 416 -11.56 18.41 16.51
C GLU A 416 -12.64 18.05 17.55
N PRO A 417 -13.21 16.83 17.59
CA PRO A 417 -14.20 16.47 18.62
C PRO A 417 -13.62 16.46 20.03
N PHE A 418 -12.34 16.13 20.20
CA PHE A 418 -11.65 16.24 21.49
C PHE A 418 -11.44 17.70 21.92
N GLN A 419 -11.63 18.66 21.02
CA GLN A 419 -11.38 20.09 21.25
C GLN A 419 -9.94 20.36 21.70
N TRP A 420 -9.01 19.56 21.18
CA TRP A 420 -7.60 19.68 21.51
C TRP A 420 -6.88 20.49 20.43
N MET A 421 -5.89 21.28 20.85
CA MET A 421 -4.94 21.93 19.96
C MET A 421 -3.61 21.18 20.08
N LEU A 422 -3.44 20.13 19.29
CA LEU A 422 -2.22 19.33 19.26
C LEU A 422 -1.41 19.63 18.00
N GLN A 423 -0.09 19.62 18.13
CA GLN A 423 0.81 19.64 16.99
C GLN A 423 1.10 18.20 16.55
N LYS A 424 0.80 17.89 15.28
CA LYS A 424 1.20 16.61 14.68
C LYS A 424 2.70 16.65 14.37
N GLY A 425 3.45 15.69 14.91
CA GLY A 425 4.90 15.61 14.74
C GLY A 425 5.65 16.78 15.38
N SER A 426 6.95 16.82 15.15
CA SER A 426 7.85 17.89 15.63
C SER A 426 8.01 19.01 14.59
N ILE A 427 7.74 18.72 13.32
CA ILE A 427 7.75 19.72 12.24
C ILE A 427 6.45 20.50 12.29
N VAL A 428 6.56 21.79 12.62
CA VAL A 428 5.44 22.71 12.49
C VAL A 428 5.16 22.82 10.99
N ALA A 429 3.96 22.42 10.56
CA ALA A 429 3.48 22.74 9.22
C ALA A 429 3.52 24.27 9.11
N THR A 430 4.54 24.81 8.44
CA THR A 430 4.72 26.25 8.30
C THR A 430 3.48 26.79 7.61
N ALA A 431 2.60 27.37 8.41
CA ALA A 431 1.50 28.20 7.94
C ALA A 431 2.12 29.26 7.05
N ARG A 432 1.82 29.21 5.75
CA ARG A 432 1.97 30.30 4.79
C ARG A 432 3.13 31.24 5.16
N SER A 433 4.36 30.77 5.10
CA SER A 433 5.34 31.68 4.55
C SER A 433 4.83 31.87 3.13
N GLU A 434 4.18 33.01 2.86
CA GLU A 434 4.06 33.50 1.49
C GLU A 434 5.38 33.15 0.83
N PRO A 435 5.39 32.52 -0.36
CA PRO A 435 6.61 32.51 -1.13
C PRO A 435 6.92 33.98 -1.32
N SER A 436 7.74 34.53 -0.43
CA SER A 436 8.59 35.65 -0.76
C SER A 436 9.12 35.22 -2.11
N VAL A 437 8.92 36.08 -3.10
CA VAL A 437 9.58 35.95 -4.39
C VAL A 437 11.06 36.06 -4.05
N VAL A 438 11.62 34.98 -3.51
CA VAL A 438 13.03 34.81 -3.29
C VAL A 438 13.48 34.63 -4.72
N ALA A 439 13.98 35.74 -5.27
CA ALA A 439 14.76 35.73 -6.48
C ALA A 439 15.64 34.48 -6.44
N PRO A 440 15.72 33.70 -7.53
CA PRO A 440 16.44 32.42 -7.56
C PRO A 440 17.74 32.62 -6.79
N PRO A 441 18.03 31.80 -5.76
CA PRO A 441 19.17 32.03 -4.90
C PRO A 441 20.37 32.27 -5.81
N SER A 442 20.96 33.45 -5.72
CA SER A 442 22.20 33.73 -6.43
C SER A 442 23.13 32.59 -6.07
N PRO A 443 23.66 31.83 -7.06
CA PRO A 443 24.38 30.61 -6.79
C PRO A 443 25.42 30.93 -5.75
N VAL A 444 25.29 30.31 -4.57
CA VAL A 444 26.27 30.46 -3.50
C VAL A 444 27.56 29.95 -4.13
N ALA A 445 28.45 30.88 -4.42
CA ALA A 445 29.70 30.62 -5.09
C ALA A 445 30.59 29.83 -4.12
N PHE A 446 30.42 28.52 -4.11
CA PHE A 446 31.56 27.66 -3.85
C PHE A 446 32.58 27.96 -4.96
N PRO A 447 33.87 28.11 -4.65
CA PRO A 447 34.90 28.25 -5.65
C PRO A 447 35.09 26.90 -6.37
N GLN A 448 34.08 26.45 -7.12
CA GLN A 448 34.24 25.44 -8.15
C GLN A 448 34.75 26.16 -9.39
N ARG A 449 35.83 25.65 -9.99
CA ARG A 449 36.22 26.09 -11.33
C ARG A 449 35.03 25.85 -12.25
N GLN A 450 34.45 26.92 -12.78
CA GLN A 450 33.31 26.86 -13.72
C GLN A 450 33.64 26.07 -15.02
N ASP A 451 34.90 25.68 -15.23
CA ASP A 451 35.40 25.08 -16.48
C ASP A 451 35.75 23.57 -16.41
N SER A 452 35.58 22.87 -15.28
CA SER A 452 35.83 21.40 -15.25
C SER A 452 34.56 20.62 -15.63
N PRO A 453 34.65 19.63 -16.54
CA PRO A 453 33.50 18.80 -16.90
C PRO A 453 33.16 17.73 -15.83
N LEU A 454 33.99 17.60 -14.78
CA LEU A 454 33.68 16.79 -13.61
C LEU A 454 33.12 17.68 -12.50
N ARG A 455 31.93 17.34 -12.02
CA ARG A 455 31.22 18.13 -11.01
C ARG A 455 31.01 17.31 -9.75
N MET A 456 31.20 17.97 -8.61
CA MET A 456 30.71 17.47 -7.33
C MET A 456 29.39 18.19 -7.05
N PRO A 457 28.26 17.49 -7.04
CA PRO A 457 26.97 18.11 -6.74
C PRO A 457 27.05 18.77 -5.35
N PRO A 458 26.80 20.08 -5.23
CA PRO A 458 26.81 20.75 -3.94
C PRO A 458 25.50 20.45 -3.18
N PRO A 459 25.50 20.52 -1.84
CA PRO A 459 24.28 20.58 -1.07
C PRO A 459 23.55 21.89 -1.41
N LEU A 460 22.26 21.80 -1.74
CA LEU A 460 21.41 22.92 -2.14
C LEU A 460 20.36 23.24 -1.08
N TRP A 461 20.00 22.29 -0.23
CA TRP A 461 18.86 22.45 0.68
C TRP A 461 19.10 23.54 1.72
N GLN A 462 18.11 24.43 1.88
CA GLN A 462 18.13 25.53 2.84
C GLN A 462 16.81 25.58 3.62
N ALA A 463 16.91 25.73 4.95
CA ALA A 463 15.75 25.90 5.80
C ALA A 463 14.96 27.15 5.40
N GLY A 464 13.64 27.02 5.22
CA GLY A 464 12.78 28.12 4.76
C GLY A 464 12.96 28.51 3.29
N GLY A 465 13.78 27.79 2.52
CA GLY A 465 14.01 28.05 1.08
C GLY A 465 12.87 27.58 0.16
N GLY A 466 11.72 27.18 0.72
CA GLY A 466 10.58 26.65 -0.02
C GLY A 466 10.79 25.27 -0.65
N MET A 467 11.92 24.61 -0.38
CA MET A 467 12.27 23.29 -0.92
C MET A 467 11.53 22.18 -0.19
N ALA A 468 11.29 21.07 -0.88
CA ALA A 468 10.65 19.90 -0.28
C ALA A 468 11.57 19.18 0.73
N ASP A 469 11.01 18.68 1.84
CA ASP A 469 11.77 17.96 2.87
C ASP A 469 12.40 16.66 2.35
N SER A 470 11.81 16.03 1.33
CA SER A 470 12.41 14.87 0.66
C SER A 470 13.79 15.15 0.06
N GLN A 471 14.13 16.41 -0.22
CA GLN A 471 15.46 16.79 -0.70
C GLN A 471 16.55 16.49 0.32
N LEU A 472 16.25 16.52 1.63
CA LEU A 472 17.20 16.16 2.69
C LEU A 472 17.73 14.72 2.57
N LEU A 473 17.00 13.85 1.88
CA LEU A 473 17.36 12.45 1.65
C LEU A 473 18.35 12.26 0.48
N ARG A 474 18.69 13.32 -0.25
CA ARG A 474 19.63 13.25 -1.38
C ARG A 474 21.05 12.99 -0.89
N ALA A 475 21.80 12.19 -1.65
CA ALA A 475 23.14 11.76 -1.25
C ALA A 475 24.13 12.93 -1.17
N GLU A 476 23.94 13.93 -2.02
CA GLU A 476 24.71 15.17 -2.12
C GLU A 476 24.44 16.18 -1.01
N GLU A 477 23.26 16.15 -0.38
CA GLU A 477 22.98 16.98 0.79
C GLU A 477 23.79 16.53 2.01
N ALA A 478 24.10 15.22 2.07
CA ALA A 478 24.96 14.62 3.07
C ALA A 478 24.61 14.99 4.53
N VAL A 479 23.32 15.25 4.80
CA VAL A 479 22.81 15.68 6.11
C VAL A 479 23.14 14.65 7.18
N VAL A 480 22.90 13.37 6.86
CA VAL A 480 23.34 12.26 7.71
C VAL A 480 24.83 12.02 7.46
N PRO A 481 25.69 12.06 8.49
CA PRO A 481 27.12 11.87 8.28
C PRO A 481 27.42 10.46 7.76
N PHE A 482 28.55 10.31 7.05
CA PHE A 482 28.96 9.03 6.48
C PHE A 482 29.05 7.94 7.56
N ASP A 483 28.56 6.75 7.23
CA ASP A 483 28.51 5.62 8.15
C ASP A 483 29.79 4.80 8.03
N LEU A 484 30.51 4.66 9.15
CA LEU A 484 31.79 3.94 9.21
C LEU A 484 31.63 2.44 8.96
N ALA A 485 30.42 1.88 9.09
CA ALA A 485 30.16 0.50 8.68
C ALA A 485 30.42 0.27 7.19
N ARG A 486 30.45 1.34 6.37
CA ARG A 486 30.77 1.29 4.93
C ARG A 486 32.26 1.53 4.62
N GLN A 487 33.10 1.67 5.63
CA GLN A 487 34.54 1.90 5.46
C GLN A 487 35.24 0.77 4.67
N PRO A 488 34.94 -0.54 4.87
CA PRO A 488 35.61 -1.60 4.12
C PRO A 488 35.44 -1.49 2.60
N GLU A 489 34.26 -1.12 2.11
CA GLU A 489 34.02 -0.92 0.69
C GLU A 489 34.67 0.36 0.15
N LEU A 490 34.78 1.39 0.98
CA LEU A 490 35.53 2.60 0.64
C LEU A 490 37.04 2.29 0.51
N ASP A 491 37.60 1.55 1.48
CA ASP A 491 39.00 1.10 1.46
C ASP A 491 39.30 0.22 0.22
N ALA A 492 38.36 -0.65 -0.16
CA ALA A 492 38.49 -1.48 -1.36
C ALA A 492 38.44 -0.69 -2.67
N LEU A 493 37.70 0.43 -2.70
CA LEU A 493 37.72 1.38 -3.81
C LEU A 493 39.03 2.17 -3.81
N ASP A 494 39.52 2.56 -2.64
CA ASP A 494 40.79 3.27 -2.51
C ASP A 494 41.97 2.43 -3.00
N ALA A 495 42.06 1.17 -2.57
CA ALA A 495 43.08 0.24 -3.04
C ALA A 495 43.09 0.10 -4.58
N TRP A 496 41.92 0.17 -5.22
CA TRP A 496 41.80 0.14 -6.68
C TRP A 496 42.17 1.46 -7.36
N VAL A 497 41.82 2.59 -6.75
CA VAL A 497 42.26 3.91 -7.24
C VAL A 497 43.79 4.00 -7.20
N ASP A 498 44.40 3.50 -6.12
CA ASP A 498 45.85 3.52 -5.89
C ASP A 498 46.63 2.42 -6.62
N ASP A 499 45.96 1.44 -7.22
CA ASP A 499 46.63 0.39 -7.99
C ASP A 499 47.49 1.00 -9.11
N ALA A 500 48.80 0.76 -9.06
CA ALA A 500 49.75 1.31 -10.03
C ALA A 500 49.89 0.46 -11.30
N GLN A 501 49.40 -0.79 -11.27
CA GLN A 501 49.60 -1.76 -12.34
C GLN A 501 48.96 -1.29 -13.65
N TRP A 502 47.81 -0.62 -13.56
CA TRP A 502 47.04 -0.16 -14.71
C TRP A 502 46.89 1.37 -14.68
N PRO A 503 47.53 2.12 -15.60
CA PRO A 503 47.40 3.58 -15.66
C PRO A 503 45.95 4.04 -15.89
N GLN A 504 45.17 3.26 -16.64
CA GLN A 504 43.76 3.48 -16.90
C GLN A 504 42.98 2.25 -16.45
N ALA A 505 41.93 2.43 -15.65
CA ALA A 505 41.11 1.32 -15.16
C ALA A 505 39.63 1.69 -15.04
N VAL A 506 38.77 0.69 -15.22
CA VAL A 506 37.31 0.78 -15.11
C VAL A 506 36.85 -0.16 -13.99
N ARG A 507 35.89 0.28 -13.18
CA ARG A 507 35.22 -0.58 -12.20
C ARG A 507 33.73 -0.34 -12.20
N LEU A 508 32.96 -1.43 -12.27
CA LEU A 508 31.51 -1.40 -12.07
C LEU A 508 31.16 -1.71 -10.61
N LEU A 509 30.45 -0.79 -9.96
CA LEU A 509 29.78 -0.97 -8.67
C LEU A 509 28.26 -1.07 -8.90
N ALA A 510 27.67 -2.20 -8.52
CA ALA A 510 26.26 -2.51 -8.70
C ALA A 510 25.53 -2.67 -7.36
N GLY A 511 24.24 -2.32 -7.31
CA GLY A 511 23.41 -2.58 -6.14
C GLY A 511 22.04 -1.89 -6.20
N ALA A 512 21.05 -2.47 -5.52
CA ALA A 512 19.69 -1.94 -5.47
C ALA A 512 19.59 -0.46 -5.00
N GLY A 513 18.45 0.16 -5.30
CA GLY A 513 18.14 1.51 -4.82
C GLY A 513 18.20 1.61 -3.29
N GLY A 514 18.72 2.73 -2.79
CA GLY A 514 18.81 3.02 -1.34
C GLY A 514 20.03 2.46 -0.60
N LEU A 515 20.93 1.72 -1.26
CA LEU A 515 22.16 1.17 -0.63
C LEU A 515 23.28 2.20 -0.37
N GLY A 516 23.17 3.39 -0.96
CA GLY A 516 24.16 4.47 -0.81
C GLY A 516 25.29 4.47 -1.84
N LYS A 517 25.12 3.89 -3.04
CA LYS A 517 26.14 3.90 -4.11
C LYS A 517 26.67 5.31 -4.42
N THR A 518 25.76 6.24 -4.71
CA THR A 518 26.11 7.64 -4.98
C THR A 518 26.76 8.29 -3.76
N ARG A 519 26.29 8.00 -2.54
CA ARG A 519 26.91 8.52 -1.30
C ARG A 519 28.34 7.99 -1.10
N LEU A 520 28.59 6.72 -1.39
CA LEU A 520 29.92 6.10 -1.33
C LEU A 520 30.87 6.72 -2.36
N ALA A 521 30.40 6.91 -3.61
CA ALA A 521 31.19 7.56 -4.65
C ALA A 521 31.50 9.04 -4.33
N LEU A 522 30.54 9.76 -3.76
CA LEU A 522 30.76 11.13 -3.27
C LEU A 522 31.84 11.17 -2.18
N GLU A 523 31.80 10.23 -1.23
CA GLU A 523 32.81 10.13 -0.16
C GLU A 523 34.21 9.84 -0.72
N LEU A 524 34.32 8.87 -1.64
CA LEU A 524 35.56 8.57 -2.36
C LEU A 524 36.10 9.81 -3.08
N CYS A 525 35.25 10.52 -3.82
CA CYS A 525 35.65 11.74 -4.50
C CYS A 525 36.14 12.82 -3.54
N GLN A 526 35.46 13.02 -2.40
CA GLN A 526 35.89 13.99 -1.39
C GLN A 526 37.26 13.62 -0.78
N GLN A 527 37.51 12.35 -0.51
CA GLN A 527 38.81 11.87 -0.02
C GLN A 527 39.91 12.08 -1.06
N ARG A 528 39.66 11.74 -2.32
CA ARG A 528 40.64 11.87 -3.40
C ARG A 528 40.94 13.32 -3.78
N LEU A 529 39.97 14.21 -3.66
CA LEU A 529 40.17 15.65 -3.84
C LEU A 529 41.21 16.18 -2.83
N LYS A 530 41.12 15.76 -1.56
CA LYS A 530 42.09 16.12 -0.51
C LYS A 530 43.49 15.53 -0.76
N GLN A 531 43.57 14.41 -1.47
CA GLN A 531 44.82 13.75 -1.87
C GLN A 531 45.38 14.24 -3.22
N GLY A 532 44.83 15.31 -3.78
CA GLY A 532 45.36 15.96 -4.98
C GLY A 532 44.88 15.37 -6.32
N TRP A 533 43.89 14.49 -6.32
CA TRP A 533 43.22 14.05 -7.54
C TRP A 533 42.28 15.13 -8.09
N GLU A 534 41.83 14.94 -9.33
CA GLU A 534 40.65 15.61 -9.89
C GLU A 534 39.49 14.60 -10.01
N PRO A 535 38.73 14.42 -8.93
CA PRO A 535 37.57 13.55 -8.90
C PRO A 535 36.27 14.30 -9.24
N GLY A 536 35.29 13.60 -9.80
CA GLY A 536 33.92 14.09 -9.85
C GLY A 536 33.01 13.25 -10.74
N PHE A 537 31.73 13.62 -10.72
CA PHE A 537 30.72 13.00 -11.56
C PHE A 537 30.73 13.64 -12.95
N LEU A 538 30.65 12.81 -13.98
CA LEU A 538 30.49 13.28 -15.35
C LEU A 538 29.07 13.82 -15.52
N ASP A 539 28.94 15.10 -15.90
CA ASP A 539 27.66 15.77 -16.06
C ASP A 539 26.70 14.93 -16.93
N ALA A 540 25.45 14.80 -16.47
CA ALA A 540 24.41 14.01 -17.12
C ALA A 540 24.02 14.60 -18.50
N SER A 541 24.23 15.90 -18.73
CA SER A 541 23.93 16.56 -20.00
C SER A 541 24.95 16.27 -21.11
N ILE A 542 26.08 15.63 -20.80
CA ILE A 542 27.13 15.32 -21.77
C ILE A 542 26.68 14.16 -22.65
N GLU A 543 26.56 14.43 -23.96
CA GLU A 543 26.25 13.43 -24.98
C GLU A 543 27.52 12.79 -25.58
N PRO A 544 27.42 11.63 -26.26
CA PRO A 544 28.58 10.96 -26.84
C PRO A 544 29.41 11.83 -27.81
N LYS A 545 28.78 12.81 -28.46
CA LYS A 545 29.43 13.74 -29.40
C LYS A 545 30.34 14.76 -28.70
N ASP A 546 30.07 15.09 -27.44
CA ASP A 546 30.79 16.10 -26.66
C ASP A 546 32.01 15.50 -25.93
N ILE A 547 32.09 14.17 -25.88
CA ILE A 547 33.12 13.43 -25.15
C ILE A 547 34.55 13.71 -25.63
N PRO A 548 34.87 13.81 -26.94
CA PRO A 548 36.22 14.12 -27.37
C PRO A 548 36.74 15.45 -26.79
N GLY A 549 35.92 16.51 -26.82
CA GLY A 549 36.27 17.82 -26.24
C GLY A 549 36.36 17.77 -24.71
N THR A 550 35.43 17.05 -24.09
CA THR A 550 35.42 16.80 -22.63
C THR A 550 36.71 16.11 -22.17
N TRP A 551 37.11 15.04 -22.86
CA TRP A 551 38.34 14.30 -22.56
C TRP A 551 39.58 15.17 -22.75
N GLN A 552 39.62 15.98 -23.80
CA GLN A 552 40.73 16.90 -24.04
C GLN A 552 40.88 17.95 -22.93
N SER A 553 39.76 18.48 -22.41
CA SER A 553 39.75 19.36 -21.24
C SER A 553 40.34 18.68 -20.00
N LEU A 554 39.92 17.43 -19.73
CA LEU A 554 40.43 16.63 -18.61
C LEU A 554 41.92 16.28 -18.72
N CYS A 555 42.39 16.03 -19.93
CA CYS A 555 43.81 15.83 -20.20
C CYS A 555 44.65 17.08 -19.90
N GLY A 556 44.08 18.28 -20.01
CA GLY A 556 44.76 19.56 -19.75
C GLY A 556 45.11 19.82 -18.28
N SER A 557 44.41 19.18 -17.34
CA SER A 557 44.78 19.20 -15.92
C SER A 557 46.02 18.36 -15.66
N PRO A 558 46.96 18.71 -14.76
CA PRO A 558 48.11 17.85 -14.44
C PRO A 558 47.77 16.73 -13.43
N LYS A 559 46.57 16.72 -12.86
CA LYS A 559 46.16 15.82 -11.77
C LYS A 559 45.77 14.42 -12.29
N PRO A 560 45.84 13.37 -11.45
CA PRO A 560 45.22 12.08 -11.75
C PRO A 560 43.69 12.21 -11.67
N LEU A 561 42.97 11.48 -12.53
CA LEU A 561 41.54 11.65 -12.74
C LEU A 561 40.75 10.50 -12.10
N LEU A 562 39.67 10.84 -11.39
CA LEU A 562 38.64 9.90 -10.96
C LEU A 562 37.29 10.35 -11.51
N ILE A 563 36.81 9.66 -12.52
CA ILE A 563 35.56 9.96 -13.22
C ILE A 563 34.50 9.00 -12.71
N VAL A 564 33.40 9.53 -12.17
CA VAL A 564 32.25 8.74 -11.77
C VAL A 564 31.15 8.88 -12.83
N LEU A 565 30.66 7.76 -13.34
CA LEU A 565 29.51 7.70 -14.22
C LEU A 565 28.34 7.06 -13.46
N ASP A 566 27.41 7.90 -12.99
CA ASP A 566 26.17 7.42 -12.39
C ASP A 566 25.18 6.97 -13.48
N TYR A 567 24.37 5.96 -13.18
CA TYR A 567 23.47 5.28 -14.12
C TYR A 567 24.18 4.79 -15.39
N ALA A 568 25.31 4.11 -15.21
CA ALA A 568 26.12 3.61 -16.34
C ALA A 568 25.33 2.70 -17.29
N GLU A 569 24.32 1.98 -16.77
CA GLU A 569 23.43 1.11 -17.53
C GLU A 569 22.62 1.84 -18.61
N THR A 570 22.26 3.11 -18.40
CA THR A 570 21.53 3.93 -19.38
C THR A 570 22.47 4.83 -20.20
N ARG A 571 23.71 5.05 -19.73
CA ARG A 571 24.71 5.93 -20.36
C ARG A 571 25.79 5.17 -21.16
N GLN A 572 25.48 3.99 -21.68
CA GLN A 572 26.45 3.12 -22.37
C GLN A 572 27.14 3.77 -23.58
N ALA A 573 26.43 4.58 -24.37
CA ALA A 573 27.02 5.27 -25.52
C ALA A 573 28.07 6.31 -25.08
N VAL A 574 27.80 7.02 -23.98
CA VAL A 574 28.73 7.98 -23.38
C VAL A 574 29.95 7.25 -22.81
N LEU A 575 29.72 6.13 -22.12
CA LEU A 575 30.78 5.26 -21.60
C LEU A 575 31.72 4.76 -22.70
N LEU A 576 31.18 4.22 -23.79
CA LEU A 576 31.98 3.74 -24.92
C LEU A 576 32.75 4.88 -25.61
N ALA A 577 32.12 6.04 -25.78
CA ALA A 577 32.80 7.22 -26.31
C ALA A 577 33.96 7.66 -25.40
N LEU A 578 33.78 7.60 -24.08
CA LEU A 578 34.79 7.98 -23.09
C LEU A 578 35.97 7.01 -23.12
N VAL A 579 35.71 5.70 -23.07
CA VAL A 579 36.75 4.66 -23.18
C VAL A 579 37.51 4.80 -24.49
N LYS A 580 36.82 5.04 -25.61
CA LYS A 580 37.47 5.26 -26.89
C LYS A 580 38.37 6.50 -26.88
N ALA A 581 37.92 7.62 -26.30
CA ALA A 581 38.74 8.82 -26.17
C ALA A 581 39.98 8.58 -25.29
N MET A 582 39.82 7.84 -24.18
CA MET A 582 40.90 7.42 -23.29
C MET A 582 41.98 6.60 -24.00
N LEU A 583 41.57 5.68 -24.88
CA LEU A 583 42.46 4.82 -25.65
C LEU A 583 43.14 5.56 -26.82
N GLN A 584 42.44 6.50 -27.46
CA GLN A 584 42.97 7.27 -28.59
C GLN A 584 43.92 8.40 -28.16
N SER A 585 43.71 8.96 -26.96
CA SER A 585 44.52 10.05 -26.41
C SER A 585 44.87 9.73 -24.96
N PRO A 586 45.84 8.83 -24.74
CA PRO A 586 46.23 8.40 -23.40
C PRO A 586 46.89 9.54 -22.62
N LEU A 587 46.72 9.50 -21.30
CA LEU A 587 47.35 10.46 -20.40
C LEU A 587 48.88 10.37 -20.44
N PRO A 588 49.61 11.48 -20.17
CA PRO A 588 51.05 11.48 -20.04
C PRO A 588 51.58 10.43 -19.04
N ALA A 589 52.79 9.94 -19.27
CA ALA A 589 53.43 8.92 -18.42
C ALA A 589 53.43 9.34 -16.93
N GLY A 590 52.99 8.43 -16.07
CA GLY A 590 52.85 8.66 -14.63
C GLY A 590 51.50 9.21 -14.16
N ARG A 591 50.63 9.68 -15.07
CA ARG A 591 49.25 10.09 -14.73
C ARG A 591 48.27 8.93 -14.87
N ARG A 592 47.25 8.92 -14.01
CA ARG A 592 46.25 7.85 -13.93
C ARG A 592 44.84 8.36 -14.23
N ALA A 593 44.02 7.50 -14.81
CA ALA A 593 42.57 7.68 -14.96
C ALA A 593 41.82 6.49 -14.36
N ARG A 594 40.84 6.77 -13.50
CA ARG A 594 39.95 5.79 -12.90
C ARG A 594 38.53 6.12 -13.30
N LEU A 595 37.83 5.15 -13.88
CA LEU A 595 36.42 5.28 -14.27
C LEU A 595 35.58 4.37 -13.38
N LEU A 596 34.86 4.97 -12.43
CA LEU A 596 33.94 4.28 -11.55
C LEU A 596 32.52 4.37 -12.13
N LEU A 597 31.94 3.21 -12.44
CA LEU A 597 30.60 3.08 -12.98
C LEU A 597 29.66 2.69 -11.84
N LEU A 598 28.55 3.41 -11.69
CA LEU A 598 27.49 3.06 -10.74
C LEU A 598 26.28 2.56 -11.50
N ALA A 599 25.72 1.43 -11.08
CA ALA A 599 24.52 0.85 -11.66
C ALA A 599 23.60 0.22 -10.62
N ARG A 600 22.31 0.09 -10.93
CA ARG A 600 21.36 -0.68 -10.11
C ARG A 600 21.64 -2.17 -10.16
N ASP A 601 21.89 -2.65 -11.37
CA ASP A 601 22.27 -4.02 -11.66
C ASP A 601 23.24 -4.02 -12.84
N ALA A 602 24.18 -4.97 -12.83
CA ALA A 602 25.05 -5.22 -13.96
C ALA A 602 24.27 -5.83 -15.13
N GLY A 603 23.24 -6.63 -14.84
CA GLY A 603 22.36 -7.27 -15.83
C GLY A 603 23.10 -7.89 -17.03
N GLU A 604 22.41 -8.03 -18.16
CA GLU A 604 23.03 -8.48 -19.42
C GLU A 604 23.83 -7.37 -20.12
N TRP A 605 23.60 -6.10 -19.75
CA TRP A 605 24.19 -4.98 -20.46
C TRP A 605 25.70 -4.88 -20.23
N TRP A 606 26.17 -5.21 -19.02
CA TRP A 606 27.59 -5.19 -18.69
C TRP A 606 28.36 -6.23 -19.49
N ASP A 607 27.84 -7.47 -19.56
CA ASP A 607 28.45 -8.56 -20.33
C ASP A 607 28.46 -8.27 -21.84
N ARG A 608 27.43 -7.56 -22.34
CA ARG A 608 27.33 -7.17 -23.75
C ARG A 608 28.05 -5.86 -24.08
N LEU A 609 28.48 -5.07 -23.10
CA LEU A 609 29.12 -3.78 -23.35
C LEU A 609 30.37 -3.88 -24.24
N PRO A 610 31.30 -4.85 -24.04
CA PRO A 610 32.51 -4.98 -24.85
C PRO A 610 32.21 -5.21 -26.34
N SER A 611 31.16 -5.97 -26.67
CA SER A 611 30.82 -6.32 -28.05
C SER A 611 30.14 -5.19 -28.83
N LYS A 612 29.81 -4.07 -28.18
CA LYS A 612 29.17 -2.90 -28.83
C LYS A 612 30.15 -2.02 -29.59
N ASP A 613 31.44 -2.03 -29.27
CA ASP A 613 32.48 -1.33 -30.02
C ASP A 613 33.80 -2.10 -29.98
N ILE A 614 34.20 -2.63 -31.15
CA ILE A 614 35.44 -3.41 -31.35
C ILE A 614 36.71 -2.72 -30.84
N ARG A 615 36.75 -1.38 -30.79
CA ARG A 615 37.92 -0.63 -30.32
C ARG A 615 38.02 -0.62 -28.79
N CYS A 616 36.91 -0.79 -28.09
CA CYS A 616 36.85 -0.82 -26.64
C CYS A 616 36.91 -2.25 -26.09
N GLU A 617 36.59 -3.25 -26.92
CA GLU A 617 36.45 -4.66 -26.54
C GLU A 617 37.66 -5.20 -25.76
N ALA A 618 38.88 -5.04 -26.28
CA ALA A 618 40.09 -5.56 -25.63
C ALA A 618 40.35 -4.93 -24.25
N PHE A 619 40.00 -3.65 -24.07
CA PHE A 619 40.16 -2.95 -22.79
C PHE A 619 39.08 -3.32 -21.78
N LEU A 620 37.83 -3.45 -22.24
CA LEU A 620 36.68 -3.81 -21.41
C LEU A 620 36.70 -5.29 -20.99
N ASN A 621 37.27 -6.18 -21.81
CA ASN A 621 37.50 -7.59 -21.46
C ASN A 621 38.84 -7.84 -20.73
N GLY A 622 39.70 -6.82 -20.64
CA GLY A 622 41.03 -6.93 -20.06
C GLY A 622 41.06 -6.74 -18.54
N TYR A 623 42.22 -7.00 -17.93
CA TYR A 623 42.46 -6.88 -16.49
C TYR A 623 42.34 -5.44 -15.93
N SER A 624 42.34 -4.42 -16.81
CA SER A 624 42.08 -3.02 -16.44
C SER A 624 40.60 -2.76 -16.13
N THR A 625 39.70 -3.69 -16.44
CA THR A 625 38.27 -3.59 -16.18
C THR A 625 37.89 -4.61 -15.11
N SER A 626 37.21 -4.15 -14.06
CA SER A 626 36.81 -4.97 -12.91
C SER A 626 35.34 -4.79 -12.55
N GLY A 627 34.78 -5.78 -11.87
CA GLY A 627 33.36 -5.82 -11.50
C GLY A 627 32.52 -6.72 -12.41
N PRO A 628 31.21 -6.84 -12.14
CA PRO A 628 30.45 -6.03 -11.19
C PRO A 628 30.77 -6.38 -9.72
N VAL A 629 31.11 -5.36 -8.93
CA VAL A 629 31.19 -5.47 -7.48
C VAL A 629 29.81 -5.17 -6.90
N ARG A 630 29.20 -6.15 -6.22
CA ARG A 630 27.87 -5.97 -5.60
C ARG A 630 28.02 -5.36 -4.21
N LEU A 631 27.36 -4.22 -4.00
CA LEU A 631 27.35 -3.56 -2.70
C LEU A 631 26.39 -4.29 -1.73
N PRO A 632 26.84 -4.72 -0.54
CA PRO A 632 25.98 -5.42 0.41
C PRO A 632 25.05 -4.46 1.17
N LEU A 633 24.03 -5.02 1.84
CA LEU A 633 23.24 -4.29 2.85
C LEU A 633 24.18 -3.72 3.92
N LEU A 634 23.92 -2.50 4.38
CA LEU A 634 24.79 -1.84 5.35
C LEU A 634 24.55 -2.38 6.76
N HIS A 635 23.28 -2.47 7.15
CA HIS A 635 22.87 -2.77 8.53
C HIS A 635 22.21 -4.13 8.61
N GLN A 636 22.96 -5.16 8.95
CA GLN A 636 22.41 -6.52 9.06
C GLN A 636 21.69 -6.73 10.40
N ALA A 637 22.28 -6.29 11.51
CA ALA A 637 21.70 -6.43 12.84
C ALA A 637 20.69 -5.31 13.15
N VAL A 638 19.65 -5.64 13.92
CA VAL A 638 18.61 -4.68 14.34
C VAL A 638 19.21 -3.54 15.18
N LEU A 639 20.23 -3.82 16.00
CA LEU A 639 20.92 -2.80 16.80
C LEU A 639 21.63 -1.75 15.93
N ASP A 640 22.25 -2.17 14.82
CA ASP A 640 22.90 -1.27 13.88
C ASP A 640 21.87 -0.36 13.20
N ARG A 641 20.72 -0.93 12.81
CA ARG A 641 19.60 -0.20 12.22
C ARG A 641 19.04 0.85 13.16
N ARG A 642 18.88 0.51 14.44
CA ARG A 642 18.45 1.45 15.48
C ARG A 642 19.43 2.61 15.65
N THR A 643 20.73 2.30 15.74
CA THR A 643 21.77 3.33 15.86
C THR A 643 21.78 4.26 14.65
N ALA A 644 21.67 3.72 13.44
CA ALA A 644 21.62 4.49 12.21
C ALA A 644 20.34 5.34 12.09
N TYR A 645 19.18 4.81 12.52
CA TYR A 645 17.93 5.55 12.64
C TYR A 645 18.06 6.73 13.60
N GLU A 646 18.56 6.51 14.82
CA GLU A 646 18.72 7.56 15.83
C GLU A 646 19.67 8.68 15.35
N ARG A 647 20.75 8.31 14.64
CA ARG A 647 21.67 9.25 14.00
C ARG A 647 20.99 10.09 12.92
N ALA A 648 20.19 9.44 12.06
CA ALA A 648 19.45 10.13 11.00
C ALA A 648 18.38 11.07 11.58
N LEU A 649 17.63 10.60 12.58
CA LEU A 649 16.58 11.37 13.27
C LEU A 649 17.16 12.65 13.89
N LYS A 650 18.27 12.52 14.61
CA LYS A 650 18.98 13.67 15.19
C LYS A 650 19.48 14.64 14.12
N ALA A 651 20.11 14.14 13.06
CA ALA A 651 20.65 14.98 12.00
C ALA A 651 19.55 15.76 11.26
N PHE A 652 18.41 15.13 10.95
CA PHE A 652 17.28 15.82 10.33
C PHE A 652 16.62 16.82 11.28
N ALA A 653 16.45 16.46 12.56
CA ALA A 653 15.89 17.38 13.56
C ALA A 653 16.75 18.64 13.72
N GLU A 654 18.07 18.49 13.82
CA GLU A 654 19.02 19.61 13.86
C GLU A 654 18.94 20.47 12.59
N ARG A 655 18.84 19.83 11.41
CA ARG A 655 18.77 20.54 10.12
C ARG A 655 17.46 21.31 9.93
N LEU A 656 16.35 20.78 10.45
CA LEU A 656 15.02 21.39 10.40
C LEU A 656 14.75 22.34 11.58
N GLY A 657 15.61 22.36 12.60
CA GLY A 657 15.44 23.20 13.79
C GLY A 657 14.29 22.75 14.70
N VAL A 658 14.00 21.44 14.73
CA VAL A 658 12.90 20.85 15.50
C VAL A 658 13.42 19.95 16.63
N HIS A 659 12.56 19.64 17.59
CA HIS A 659 12.89 18.69 18.66
C HIS A 659 12.93 17.26 18.13
N VAL A 660 13.81 16.44 18.72
CA VAL A 660 13.88 15.00 18.43
C VAL A 660 12.75 14.31 19.19
N PRO A 661 11.81 13.63 18.50
CA PRO A 661 10.76 12.87 19.16
C PRO A 661 11.35 11.63 19.84
N THR A 662 10.73 11.19 20.93
CA THR A 662 11.14 9.96 21.67
C THR A 662 10.62 8.68 21.03
N VAL A 663 10.36 8.74 19.72
CA VAL A 663 9.67 7.73 18.94
C VAL A 663 10.69 6.75 18.35
N VAL A 664 10.45 5.45 18.53
CA VAL A 664 11.25 4.39 17.89
C VAL A 664 10.31 3.48 17.08
N PRO A 665 10.48 3.36 15.76
CA PRO A 665 9.71 2.43 14.94
C PRO A 665 10.24 0.99 15.09
N GLU A 666 9.45 0.03 14.61
CA GLU A 666 9.90 -1.36 14.42
C GLU A 666 10.89 -1.41 13.23
N LEU A 667 12.09 -1.94 13.44
CA LEU A 667 13.23 -1.90 12.51
C LEU A 667 13.75 -3.29 12.11
N GLU A 668 12.99 -4.33 12.43
CA GLU A 668 13.29 -5.75 12.24
C GLU A 668 13.25 -6.15 10.76
N ALA A 669 12.41 -5.49 9.97
CA ALA A 669 12.22 -5.82 8.56
C ALA A 669 13.50 -5.66 7.73
N ALA A 670 13.76 -6.60 6.82
CA ALA A 670 15.02 -6.69 6.06
C ALA A 670 15.34 -5.46 5.21
N HIS A 671 14.32 -4.70 4.76
CA HIS A 671 14.51 -3.50 3.96
C HIS A 671 15.24 -2.39 4.73
N PHE A 672 15.13 -2.34 6.07
CA PHE A 672 15.88 -1.42 6.92
C PHE A 672 17.40 -1.68 6.92
N GLY A 673 17.88 -2.77 6.30
CA GLY A 673 19.30 -2.92 5.98
C GLY A 673 19.81 -1.95 4.91
N ARG A 674 18.91 -1.23 4.22
CA ARG A 674 19.27 -0.16 3.27
C ARG A 674 19.20 1.20 3.99
N PRO A 675 20.29 1.98 3.99
CA PRO A 675 20.36 3.25 4.73
C PRO A 675 19.25 4.25 4.39
N LEU A 676 18.83 4.31 3.12
CA LEU A 676 17.79 5.26 2.69
C LEU A 676 16.43 5.01 3.37
N TYR A 677 16.03 3.75 3.60
CA TYR A 677 14.75 3.48 4.28
C TYR A 677 14.79 3.89 5.75
N LEU A 678 15.93 3.72 6.43
CA LEU A 678 16.11 4.25 7.80
C LEU A 678 16.02 5.78 7.84
N GLN A 679 16.60 6.45 6.84
CA GLN A 679 16.51 7.90 6.73
C GLN A 679 15.09 8.38 6.42
N MET A 680 14.35 7.70 5.54
CA MET A 680 12.92 7.96 5.30
C MET A 680 12.10 7.80 6.59
N ALA A 681 12.30 6.71 7.33
CA ALA A 681 11.62 6.48 8.60
C ALA A 681 11.93 7.56 9.63
N ALA A 682 13.19 8.00 9.71
CA ALA A 682 13.62 9.07 10.60
C ALA A 682 12.97 10.42 10.24
N LEU A 683 12.94 10.78 8.96
CA LEU A 683 12.29 12.01 8.50
C LEU A 683 10.77 11.97 8.76
N LEU A 684 10.10 10.85 8.46
CA LEU A 684 8.67 10.68 8.68
C LEU A 684 8.29 10.70 10.17
N ALA A 685 9.16 10.20 11.05
CA ALA A 685 8.94 10.29 12.49
C ALA A 685 8.89 11.75 12.97
N LEU A 686 9.64 12.66 12.34
CA LEU A 686 9.55 14.10 12.62
C LEU A 686 8.21 14.71 12.17
N HIS A 687 7.54 14.11 11.18
CA HIS A 687 6.17 14.46 10.79
C HIS A 687 5.08 13.73 11.61
N GLY A 688 5.47 12.91 12.60
CA GLY A 688 4.53 12.13 13.41
C GLY A 688 3.94 10.92 12.67
N GLU A 689 4.61 10.42 11.63
CA GLU A 689 4.20 9.23 10.88
C GLU A 689 5.19 8.08 11.13
N ARG A 690 4.69 6.83 11.18
CA ARG A 690 5.52 5.62 11.37
C ARG A 690 5.13 4.48 10.43
N PRO A 691 5.34 4.59 9.12
CA PRO A 691 5.10 3.47 8.23
C PRO A 691 6.06 2.31 8.52
N GLY A 692 5.56 1.08 8.45
CA GLY A 692 6.34 -0.14 8.78
C GLY A 692 6.95 -0.84 7.56
N SER A 693 6.46 -0.53 6.36
CA SER A 693 6.86 -1.19 5.11
C SER A 693 7.66 -0.25 4.18
N ALA A 694 8.47 -0.84 3.31
CA ALA A 694 9.25 -0.10 2.31
C ALA A 694 8.37 0.75 1.37
N GLU A 695 7.20 0.22 0.98
CA GLU A 695 6.20 0.95 0.19
C GLU A 695 5.48 2.00 1.03
N GLY A 696 5.13 1.69 2.28
CA GLY A 696 4.54 2.64 3.22
C GLY A 696 5.43 3.86 3.44
N LEU A 697 6.75 3.67 3.55
CA LEU A 697 7.73 4.75 3.69
C LEU A 697 7.75 5.69 2.47
N THR A 698 7.81 5.14 1.26
CA THR A 698 7.81 5.98 0.04
C THR A 698 6.46 6.65 -0.17
N LYS A 699 5.35 5.95 0.08
CA LYS A 699 3.99 6.49 -0.06
C LYS A 699 3.69 7.58 0.96
N ALA A 700 4.06 7.41 2.23
CA ALA A 700 3.89 8.44 3.25
C ALA A 700 4.66 9.71 2.92
N LEU A 701 5.89 9.57 2.42
CA LEU A 701 6.68 10.71 1.99
C LEU A 701 6.07 11.41 0.77
N LEU A 702 5.57 10.66 -0.23
CA LEU A 702 4.82 11.25 -1.35
C LEU A 702 3.55 11.95 -0.90
N ASN A 703 2.81 11.39 0.05
CA ASN A 703 1.62 12.03 0.59
C ASN A 703 1.97 13.37 1.27
N HIS A 704 3.15 13.48 1.89
CA HIS A 704 3.66 14.75 2.39
C HIS A 704 3.95 15.74 1.24
N GLU A 705 4.63 15.30 0.19
CA GLU A 705 4.86 16.11 -1.01
C GLU A 705 3.54 16.61 -1.62
N VAL A 706 2.55 15.72 -1.78
CA VAL A 706 1.22 16.06 -2.31
C VAL A 706 0.51 17.11 -1.45
N ARG A 707 0.57 16.99 -0.11
CA ARG A 707 0.02 18.01 0.81
C ARG A 707 0.73 19.35 0.62
N TYR A 708 2.05 19.33 0.43
CA TYR A 708 2.83 20.53 0.17
C TYR A 708 2.46 21.16 -1.19
N TRP A 709 2.34 20.36 -2.25
CA TRP A 709 1.90 20.83 -3.58
C TRP A 709 0.51 21.45 -3.51
N ARG A 710 -0.43 20.83 -2.78
CA ARG A 710 -1.78 21.37 -2.58
C ARG A 710 -1.74 22.73 -1.89
N GLY A 711 -0.91 22.88 -0.86
CA GLY A 711 -0.73 24.16 -0.15
C GLY A 711 -0.13 25.23 -1.06
N LEU A 712 0.91 24.88 -1.83
CA LEU A 712 1.58 25.77 -2.78
C LEU A 712 0.67 26.21 -3.92
N LEU A 713 -0.19 25.31 -4.40
CA LEU A 713 -1.09 25.53 -5.53
C LEU A 713 -2.52 25.87 -5.07
N ALA A 714 -2.71 26.31 -3.82
CA ALA A 714 -4.04 26.60 -3.29
C ALA A 714 -4.78 27.70 -4.08
N ASP A 715 -4.02 28.66 -4.63
CA ASP A 715 -4.54 29.76 -5.45
C ASP A 715 -4.49 29.45 -6.97
N PHE A 716 -4.06 28.25 -7.36
CA PHE A 716 -3.97 27.85 -8.76
C PHE A 716 -5.37 27.54 -9.32
N GLY A 717 -5.75 28.23 -10.40
CA GLY A 717 -7.03 28.00 -11.08
C GLY A 717 -7.06 26.64 -11.78
N GLY A 718 -7.71 25.64 -11.19
CA GLY A 718 -7.85 24.31 -11.78
C GLY A 718 -8.56 23.32 -10.85
N VAL A 719 -9.11 22.25 -11.42
CA VAL A 719 -9.68 21.13 -10.65
C VAL A 719 -8.53 20.17 -10.30
N GLU A 720 -8.33 19.88 -9.01
CA GLU A 720 -7.26 18.99 -8.49
C GLU A 720 -5.82 19.41 -8.88
N PRO A 721 -5.33 20.59 -8.46
CA PRO A 721 -3.99 21.06 -8.82
C PRO A 721 -2.86 20.09 -8.41
N GLU A 722 -3.01 19.37 -7.30
CA GLU A 722 -2.07 18.36 -6.85
C GLU A 722 -1.95 17.17 -7.82
N ARG A 723 -3.02 16.85 -8.55
CA ARG A 723 -3.05 15.78 -9.54
C ARG A 723 -2.22 16.17 -10.76
N LEU A 724 -2.37 17.42 -11.21
CA LEU A 724 -1.61 17.99 -12.32
C LEU A 724 -0.12 18.11 -11.96
N ALA A 725 0.18 18.50 -10.72
CA ALA A 725 1.55 18.50 -10.20
C ALA A 725 2.17 17.10 -10.24
N ALA A 726 1.44 16.08 -9.74
CA ALA A 726 1.90 14.69 -9.77
C ALA A 726 2.20 14.21 -11.20
N GLN A 727 1.32 14.51 -12.17
CA GLN A 727 1.52 14.15 -13.57
C GLN A 727 2.76 14.83 -14.18
N LEU A 728 2.93 16.14 -13.95
CA LEU A 728 4.07 16.89 -14.49
C LEU A 728 5.40 16.41 -13.88
N LEU A 729 5.41 16.14 -12.57
CA LEU A 729 6.59 15.62 -11.88
C LEU A 729 6.91 14.17 -12.28
N ALA A 730 5.91 13.32 -12.50
CA ALA A 730 6.11 11.98 -13.05
C ALA A 730 6.68 12.03 -14.47
N LEU A 731 6.12 12.88 -15.34
CA LEU A 731 6.64 13.14 -16.68
C LEU A 731 8.09 13.64 -16.63
N THR A 732 8.38 14.61 -15.78
CA THR A 732 9.72 15.17 -15.58
C THR A 732 10.70 14.10 -15.10
N THR A 733 10.24 13.21 -14.21
CA THR A 733 11.05 12.10 -13.69
C THR A 733 11.38 11.08 -14.78
N LEU A 734 10.41 10.74 -15.63
CA LEU A 734 10.61 9.85 -16.78
C LEU A 734 11.49 10.47 -17.87
N ALA A 735 11.36 11.78 -18.11
CA ALA A 735 12.11 12.51 -19.13
C ALA A 735 13.54 12.88 -18.69
N GLY A 736 13.85 12.80 -17.39
CA GLY A 736 15.15 13.19 -16.85
C GLY A 736 15.32 14.70 -16.61
N GLY A 737 14.21 15.44 -16.50
CA GLY A 737 14.20 16.90 -16.29
C GLY A 737 13.80 17.70 -17.52
N PHE A 738 13.41 18.96 -17.31
CA PHE A 738 13.13 19.93 -18.37
C PHE A 738 13.72 21.29 -18.03
N ALA A 739 14.43 21.93 -18.97
CA ALA A 739 15.03 23.24 -18.76
C ALA A 739 13.97 24.36 -18.73
N THR A 740 12.98 24.29 -19.62
CA THR A 740 11.92 25.30 -19.74
C THR A 740 10.53 24.69 -19.90
N PRO A 741 9.45 25.43 -19.60
CA PRO A 741 8.09 24.97 -19.90
C PRO A 741 7.88 24.63 -21.38
N LYS A 742 8.58 25.31 -22.29
CA LYS A 742 8.47 25.07 -23.74
C LYS A 742 8.98 23.69 -24.14
N ASP A 743 9.96 23.14 -23.40
CA ASP A 743 10.52 21.82 -23.66
C ASP A 743 9.59 20.71 -23.18
N ALA A 744 8.86 20.97 -22.08
CA ALA A 744 7.91 20.02 -21.48
C ALA A 744 6.54 20.03 -22.18
N TRP A 745 6.12 21.18 -22.72
CA TRP A 745 4.81 21.36 -23.36
C TRP A 745 4.45 20.30 -24.42
N PRO A 746 5.34 19.89 -25.33
CA PRO A 746 5.00 18.94 -26.39
C PRO A 746 4.70 17.52 -25.88
N TYR A 747 5.16 17.19 -24.67
CA TYR A 747 4.82 15.95 -23.97
C TYR A 747 3.50 16.11 -23.21
N TRP A 748 3.34 17.24 -22.52
CA TRP A 748 2.14 17.57 -21.75
C TRP A 748 0.88 17.61 -22.62
N GLU A 749 0.96 18.20 -23.81
CA GLU A 749 -0.16 18.31 -24.75
C GLU A 749 -0.76 16.95 -25.13
N VAL A 750 0.09 15.93 -25.27
CA VAL A 750 -0.33 14.54 -25.56
C VAL A 750 -1.07 13.93 -24.36
N ILE A 751 -0.56 14.16 -23.15
CA ILE A 751 -1.06 13.55 -21.91
C ILE A 751 -2.35 14.19 -21.43
N ALA A 752 -2.37 15.52 -21.37
CA ALA A 752 -3.44 16.28 -20.74
C ALA A 752 -4.53 16.73 -21.73
N GLY A 753 -4.35 16.53 -23.04
CA GLY A 753 -5.39 16.76 -24.05
C GLY A 753 -6.01 18.17 -24.05
N GLY A 754 -5.25 19.18 -23.60
CA GLY A 754 -5.72 20.56 -23.46
C GLY A 754 -6.37 20.92 -22.12
N ALA A 755 -6.19 20.11 -21.07
CA ALA A 755 -6.72 20.40 -19.72
C ALA A 755 -6.22 21.73 -19.11
N LEU A 756 -5.08 22.24 -19.57
CA LEU A 756 -4.53 23.54 -19.18
C LEU A 756 -4.17 24.35 -20.42
N SER A 757 -4.28 25.67 -20.32
CA SER A 757 -3.67 26.57 -21.30
C SER A 757 -2.14 26.53 -21.19
N ALA A 758 -1.43 26.96 -22.24
CA ALA A 758 0.03 27.05 -22.19
C ALA A 758 0.54 28.00 -21.08
N GLN A 759 -0.25 29.01 -20.73
CA GLN A 759 0.08 29.96 -19.66
C GLN A 759 -0.10 29.33 -18.27
N ASP A 760 -1.20 28.60 -18.05
CA ASP A 760 -1.44 27.92 -16.78
C ASP A 760 -0.43 26.80 -16.56
N PHE A 761 -0.08 26.06 -17.62
CA PHE A 761 0.99 25.08 -17.57
C PHE A 761 2.35 25.69 -17.22
N ALA A 762 2.71 26.82 -17.85
CA ALA A 762 3.95 27.52 -17.49
C ALA A 762 3.93 27.98 -16.03
N SER A 763 2.78 28.42 -15.53
CA SER A 763 2.60 28.81 -14.12
C SER A 763 2.77 27.61 -13.18
N LEU A 764 2.19 26.45 -13.51
CA LEU A 764 2.37 25.20 -12.77
C LEU A 764 3.84 24.77 -12.75
N PHE A 765 4.50 24.79 -13.91
CA PHE A 765 5.93 24.46 -14.04
C PHE A 765 6.79 25.34 -13.15
N HIS A 766 6.59 26.66 -13.21
CA HIS A 766 7.36 27.63 -12.44
C HIS A 766 7.06 27.57 -10.94
N ALA A 767 5.83 27.21 -10.54
CA ALA A 767 5.51 26.97 -9.14
C ALA A 767 6.25 25.74 -8.58
N LEU A 768 6.43 24.68 -9.37
CA LEU A 768 7.08 23.45 -8.92
C LEU A 768 8.61 23.49 -9.00
N SER A 769 9.22 24.27 -9.90
CA SER A 769 10.69 24.33 -10.06
C SER A 769 11.46 24.61 -8.74
N PRO A 770 11.03 25.54 -7.87
CA PRO A 770 11.73 25.81 -6.62
C PRO A 770 11.76 24.62 -5.63
N LEU A 771 10.78 23.71 -5.72
CA LEU A 771 10.69 22.55 -4.80
C LEU A 771 11.80 21.54 -5.05
N TYR A 772 12.18 21.39 -6.32
CA TYR A 772 13.15 20.42 -6.82
C TYR A 772 14.28 21.16 -7.55
N PRO A 773 15.17 21.84 -6.82
CA PRO A 773 16.22 22.64 -7.42
C PRO A 773 17.28 21.77 -8.11
N GLY A 774 17.88 22.34 -9.16
CA GLY A 774 18.98 21.74 -9.90
C GLY A 774 19.72 22.79 -10.73
N THR A 775 20.47 22.33 -11.74
CA THR A 775 21.27 23.23 -12.60
C THR A 775 20.39 24.16 -13.43
N GLN A 776 19.28 23.65 -14.01
CA GLN A 776 18.31 24.44 -14.78
C GLN A 776 16.91 23.80 -14.78
N GLY A 777 15.85 24.61 -14.70
CA GLY A 777 14.46 24.18 -14.92
C GLY A 777 13.86 23.27 -13.84
N LEU A 778 12.88 22.44 -14.23
CA LEU A 778 12.19 21.50 -13.34
C LEU A 778 12.92 20.14 -13.34
N GLN A 779 13.25 19.66 -12.15
CA GLN A 779 14.03 18.44 -11.96
C GLN A 779 13.17 17.22 -11.62
N PRO A 780 13.67 15.99 -11.90
CA PRO A 780 13.08 14.76 -11.40
C PRO A 780 12.88 14.74 -9.88
N VAL A 781 11.81 14.07 -9.43
CA VAL A 781 11.63 13.82 -7.99
C VAL A 781 12.67 12.80 -7.53
N ARG A 782 13.42 13.17 -6.48
CA ARG A 782 14.52 12.39 -5.90
C ARG A 782 14.39 12.31 -4.39
N PRO A 783 14.91 11.25 -3.74
CA PRO A 783 15.68 10.13 -4.31
C PRO A 783 14.87 9.24 -5.26
N ASP A 784 15.53 8.45 -6.11
CA ASP A 784 14.84 7.69 -7.17
C ASP A 784 13.70 6.79 -6.67
N LEU A 785 13.82 6.18 -5.49
CA LEU A 785 12.75 5.36 -4.93
C LEU A 785 11.45 6.16 -4.73
N LEU A 786 11.57 7.46 -4.45
CA LEU A 786 10.44 8.37 -4.35
C LEU A 786 9.90 8.72 -5.74
N GLY A 787 10.78 9.01 -6.70
CA GLY A 787 10.39 9.26 -8.09
C GLY A 787 9.72 8.06 -8.76
N GLU A 788 10.19 6.84 -8.49
CA GLU A 788 9.58 5.58 -8.92
C GLU A 788 8.19 5.39 -8.33
N ALA A 789 8.04 5.63 -7.03
CA ALA A 789 6.75 5.55 -6.37
C ALA A 789 5.75 6.57 -6.96
N LEU A 790 6.21 7.78 -7.29
CA LEU A 790 5.37 8.79 -7.95
C LEU A 790 4.94 8.34 -9.35
N VAL A 791 5.89 7.85 -10.15
CA VAL A 791 5.61 7.33 -11.49
C VAL A 791 4.62 6.16 -11.40
N ALA A 792 4.84 5.21 -10.51
CA ALA A 792 3.94 4.08 -10.29
C ALA A 792 2.52 4.54 -9.91
N GLN A 793 2.39 5.50 -8.98
CA GLN A 793 1.11 6.08 -8.57
C GLN A 793 0.37 6.72 -9.75
N VAL A 794 1.06 7.48 -10.60
CA VAL A 794 0.44 8.12 -11.78
C VAL A 794 0.03 7.07 -12.82
N LEU A 795 0.81 6.00 -12.98
CA LEU A 795 0.54 4.92 -13.93
C LEU A 795 -0.63 3.99 -13.53
N LEU A 796 -1.09 4.04 -12.29
CA LEU A 796 -2.30 3.31 -11.88
C LEU A 796 -3.60 4.01 -12.33
N ARG A 797 -3.49 5.22 -12.90
CA ARG A 797 -4.64 6.01 -13.36
C ARG A 797 -5.04 5.64 -14.79
N SER A 798 -6.27 5.97 -15.17
CA SER A 798 -6.85 5.61 -16.47
C SER A 798 -6.15 6.23 -17.69
N ASP A 799 -5.35 7.29 -17.48
CA ASP A 799 -4.56 8.04 -18.47
C ASP A 799 -3.10 7.53 -18.62
N ALA A 800 -2.73 6.47 -17.90
CA ALA A 800 -1.36 5.97 -17.81
C ALA A 800 -0.69 5.58 -19.14
N ASN A 801 -1.43 4.97 -20.07
CA ASN A 801 -0.86 4.54 -21.35
C ASN A 801 -0.34 5.73 -22.18
N VAL A 802 -0.99 6.89 -22.04
CA VAL A 802 -0.65 8.10 -22.78
C VAL A 802 0.68 8.70 -22.28
N LEU A 803 0.99 8.55 -20.98
CA LEU A 803 2.23 9.03 -20.38
C LEU A 803 3.45 8.31 -20.97
N PHE A 804 3.42 6.97 -21.05
CA PHE A 804 4.51 6.22 -21.65
C PHE A 804 4.61 6.45 -23.15
N ASP A 805 3.48 6.43 -23.86
CA ASP A 805 3.46 6.68 -25.31
C ASP A 805 4.06 8.05 -25.65
N ALA A 806 3.76 9.09 -24.85
CA ALA A 806 4.33 10.43 -25.06
C ALA A 806 5.86 10.44 -24.91
N VAL A 807 6.41 9.75 -23.92
CA VAL A 807 7.86 9.68 -23.68
C VAL A 807 8.55 8.78 -24.73
N LEU A 808 8.01 7.61 -24.99
CA LEU A 808 8.59 6.61 -25.90
C LEU A 808 8.51 7.04 -27.37
N ALA A 809 7.39 7.60 -27.83
CA ALA A 809 7.23 8.02 -29.22
C ALA A 809 8.21 9.14 -29.63
N ARG A 810 8.55 10.03 -28.68
CA ARG A 810 9.50 11.13 -28.93
C ARG A 810 10.96 10.71 -28.78
N ASN A 811 11.27 9.80 -27.86
CA ASN A 811 12.62 9.22 -27.77
C ASN A 811 12.96 8.35 -29.00
N GLY A 812 11.98 7.67 -29.58
CA GLY A 812 12.15 6.90 -30.82
C GLY A 812 12.35 7.75 -32.09
N SER A 813 11.81 8.97 -32.13
CA SER A 813 11.89 9.85 -33.31
C SER A 813 13.19 10.67 -33.39
N GLN A 814 13.98 10.73 -32.32
CA GLN A 814 15.37 11.24 -32.37
C GLN A 814 16.39 10.17 -32.83
N ALA A 815 16.00 8.91 -32.94
CA ALA A 815 16.92 7.80 -33.23
C ALA A 815 17.06 7.43 -34.73
N ASN A 816 16.48 8.18 -35.68
CA ASN A 816 16.60 7.82 -37.10
C ASN A 816 16.59 9.04 -38.05
N PRO A 817 17.75 9.52 -38.55
CA PRO A 817 17.83 10.59 -39.54
C PRO A 817 17.96 10.06 -40.98
N ASN A 818 17.42 8.89 -41.31
CA ASN A 818 17.41 8.40 -42.69
C ASN A 818 16.01 8.57 -43.31
N PRO A 819 15.84 9.45 -44.32
CA PRO A 819 14.61 9.48 -45.09
C PRO A 819 14.43 8.16 -45.85
N PRO A 820 13.19 7.67 -46.04
CA PRO A 820 12.95 6.47 -46.82
C PRO A 820 13.46 6.65 -48.26
N PRO A 821 14.07 5.62 -48.88
CA PRO A 821 14.54 5.72 -50.25
C PRO A 821 13.36 5.94 -51.21
N PRO A 822 13.56 6.72 -52.29
CA PRO A 822 12.49 6.98 -53.26
C PRO A 822 12.07 5.67 -53.96
N PRO A 823 10.77 5.54 -54.33
CA PRO A 823 10.28 4.35 -55.01
C PRO A 823 10.95 4.17 -56.38
N PRO A 824 11.22 2.93 -56.82
CA PRO A 824 11.88 2.67 -58.08
C PRO A 824 11.00 3.05 -59.29
N PRO A 825 11.62 3.43 -60.43
CA PRO A 825 10.89 3.86 -61.62
C PRO A 825 10.11 2.70 -62.25
N ARG A 826 8.87 2.99 -62.69
CA ARG A 826 8.00 2.05 -63.41
C ARG A 826 8.59 1.78 -64.81
N GLY A 827 9.20 0.62 -64.99
CA GLY A 827 9.64 0.11 -66.29
C GLY A 827 8.47 -0.50 -67.08
N GLY A 828 8.39 -0.15 -68.37
CA GLY A 828 7.40 -0.64 -69.34
C GLY A 828 7.57 -2.11 -69.76
N PRO A 829 6.70 -2.62 -70.65
CA PRO A 829 6.51 -4.06 -70.88
C PRO A 829 7.60 -4.68 -71.77
N PRO A 830 7.83 -6.01 -71.67
CA PRO A 830 8.89 -6.71 -72.39
C PRO A 830 8.39 -7.28 -73.74
N PRO A 831 9.28 -7.49 -74.73
CA PRO A 831 9.03 -8.38 -75.85
C PRO A 831 9.62 -9.79 -75.60
N PRO A 832 9.19 -10.82 -76.35
CA PRO A 832 9.41 -12.22 -76.01
C PRO A 832 10.57 -12.87 -76.78
N GLY A 833 11.08 -13.99 -76.25
CA GLY A 833 11.56 -15.10 -77.11
C GLY A 833 12.90 -15.75 -76.79
N ALA A 834 12.80 -16.93 -76.16
CA ALA A 834 13.42 -18.23 -76.53
C ALA A 834 14.95 -18.40 -76.70
N GLY A 835 15.49 -19.44 -76.05
CA GLY A 835 16.70 -20.15 -76.52
C GLY A 835 17.53 -20.83 -75.42
N PRO A 836 17.57 -22.19 -75.31
CA PRO A 836 18.12 -22.90 -74.15
C PRO A 836 19.38 -23.76 -74.42
N GLY A 837 19.97 -24.29 -73.35
CA GLY A 837 20.89 -25.46 -73.35
C GLY A 837 22.01 -25.29 -72.31
N GLY A 838 22.39 -26.25 -71.47
CA GLY A 838 22.01 -27.64 -71.31
C GLY A 838 23.15 -28.41 -70.62
N ARG A 839 22.80 -29.08 -69.50
CA ARG A 839 23.29 -30.39 -69.02
C ARG A 839 24.76 -30.63 -68.63
N GLY A 840 24.88 -31.39 -67.52
CA GLY A 840 25.93 -32.37 -67.23
C GLY A 840 26.78 -31.96 -66.03
N GLY A 841 26.96 -32.72 -64.96
CA GLY A 841 26.70 -34.12 -64.64
C GLY A 841 27.69 -34.53 -63.51
N PRO A 842 27.42 -35.55 -62.69
CA PRO A 842 27.96 -35.70 -61.33
C PRO A 842 28.82 -36.99 -61.22
N PRO A 843 28.81 -37.84 -60.16
CA PRO A 843 28.76 -37.70 -58.69
C PRO A 843 29.87 -38.54 -57.96
N ARG A 844 29.87 -38.57 -56.62
CA ARG A 844 29.94 -39.75 -55.69
C ARG A 844 30.41 -39.26 -54.30
N GLY A 845 29.86 -39.67 -53.15
CA GLY A 845 28.79 -40.59 -52.80
C GLY A 845 28.88 -40.99 -51.32
N GLY A 846 27.73 -41.32 -50.72
CA GLY A 846 27.57 -42.13 -49.50
C GLY A 846 27.38 -41.35 -48.19
N GLY A 847 26.37 -41.56 -47.36
CA GLY A 847 25.22 -42.49 -47.34
C GLY A 847 24.39 -42.13 -46.10
N GLY A 848 23.06 -41.99 -46.20
CA GLY A 848 22.07 -43.01 -45.77
C GLY A 848 21.58 -42.69 -44.36
N GLY A 849 20.31 -42.53 -44.02
CA GLY A 849 19.00 -42.97 -44.54
C GLY A 849 18.15 -43.28 -43.29
N GLY A 850 16.83 -43.12 -43.20
CA GLY A 850 15.79 -42.68 -44.12
C GLY A 850 14.41 -42.95 -43.50
N GLY A 851 13.37 -42.42 -44.14
CA GLY A 851 11.96 -42.84 -44.04
C GLY A 851 11.07 -41.94 -43.17
N GLY A 852 9.96 -41.36 -43.64
CA GLY A 852 9.25 -41.33 -44.93
C GLY A 852 8.08 -40.33 -44.77
N GLY A 853 7.81 -39.42 -45.71
CA GLY A 853 6.81 -39.57 -46.78
C GLY A 853 5.42 -39.09 -46.30
N GLY A 854 4.65 -38.22 -46.95
CA GLY A 854 4.70 -37.56 -48.25
C GLY A 854 3.27 -37.15 -48.67
N GLY A 855 3.17 -36.10 -49.48
CA GLY A 855 1.97 -35.73 -50.27
C GLY A 855 1.06 -34.67 -49.63
N GLY A 856 0.58 -33.62 -50.31
CA GLY A 856 0.73 -33.18 -51.71
C GLY A 856 -0.40 -32.21 -52.08
N GLY A 857 -0.09 -31.19 -52.91
CA GLY A 857 -1.01 -30.40 -53.76
C GLY A 857 -1.89 -29.34 -53.07
N GLY A 858 -2.08 -28.10 -53.53
CA GLY A 858 -1.71 -27.43 -54.78
C GLY A 858 -2.95 -26.94 -55.57
N GLY A 859 -3.10 -25.61 -55.72
CA GLY A 859 -3.95 -24.91 -56.70
C GLY A 859 -5.32 -24.44 -56.18
N ALA A 860 -5.94 -23.30 -56.49
CA ALA A 860 -5.75 -22.09 -57.33
C ALA A 860 -7.13 -21.72 -57.95
N GLY A 861 -7.41 -20.41 -58.12
CA GLY A 861 -8.54 -19.85 -58.89
C GLY A 861 -9.57 -19.13 -58.00
N GLY A 862 -9.98 -17.86 -58.19
CA GLY A 862 -9.93 -16.94 -59.33
C GLY A 862 -11.36 -16.61 -59.80
N GLY A 863 -11.75 -15.32 -59.83
CA GLY A 863 -12.80 -14.84 -60.75
C GLY A 863 -13.96 -13.96 -60.22
N ALA A 864 -13.72 -12.65 -60.28
CA ALA A 864 -14.60 -11.50 -60.59
C ALA A 864 -16.11 -11.64 -60.95
N ARG A 865 -16.89 -10.64 -60.46
CA ARG A 865 -17.91 -9.74 -61.10
C ARG A 865 -19.00 -9.42 -60.06
N GLY A 866 -19.55 -8.22 -59.88
CA GLY A 866 -19.46 -6.93 -60.57
C GLY A 866 -20.04 -5.82 -59.65
N GLY A 867 -19.74 -4.56 -59.97
CA GLY A 867 -20.11 -3.40 -59.14
C GLY A 867 -21.57 -2.94 -59.27
N LEU A 868 -21.91 -1.89 -58.51
CA LEU A 868 -22.65 -0.69 -58.91
C LEU A 868 -22.82 0.25 -57.71
N GLY A 869 -22.58 1.56 -57.92
CA GLY A 869 -23.06 2.72 -57.14
C GLY A 869 -22.41 2.94 -55.77
N GLY A 870 -21.64 4.01 -55.50
CA GLY A 870 -22.07 5.42 -55.47
C GLY A 870 -22.98 5.62 -54.25
N GLY A 871 -22.71 6.42 -53.21
CA GLY A 871 -21.84 7.57 -53.02
C GLY A 871 -22.59 8.53 -52.08
N GLY A 872 -21.94 8.94 -50.98
CA GLY A 872 -22.14 10.23 -50.31
C GLY A 872 -23.47 10.55 -49.58
N GLY A 873 -23.38 10.65 -48.24
CA GLY A 873 -23.27 11.98 -47.60
C GLY A 873 -24.52 12.65 -46.99
N GLY A 874 -24.44 12.87 -45.67
CA GLY A 874 -25.02 14.01 -44.92
C GLY A 874 -26.53 13.95 -44.65
N GLY A 875 -27.09 14.38 -43.52
CA GLY A 875 -26.60 15.13 -42.35
C GLY A 875 -27.76 15.97 -41.77
N ARG A 876 -27.60 16.40 -40.50
CA ARG A 876 -28.34 17.49 -39.79
C ARG A 876 -29.76 17.12 -39.30
N GLY A 877 -30.29 17.61 -38.18
CA GLY A 877 -29.84 18.61 -37.21
C GLY A 877 -30.90 18.77 -36.10
N ALA A 878 -30.51 19.48 -35.02
CA ALA A 878 -31.21 19.88 -33.78
C ALA A 878 -32.50 20.76 -34.01
N PRO A 879 -33.18 21.45 -33.04
CA PRO A 879 -32.86 21.78 -31.63
C PRO A 879 -34.13 21.86 -30.67
N PRO A 880 -34.28 22.76 -29.65
CA PRO A 880 -34.71 22.42 -28.26
C PRO A 880 -35.94 23.27 -27.76
N PRO A 881 -36.00 23.80 -26.51
CA PRO A 881 -36.38 23.20 -25.21
C PRO A 881 -37.65 23.84 -24.55
N GLY A 882 -38.07 23.34 -23.37
CA GLY A 882 -38.65 24.21 -22.32
C GLY A 882 -39.95 23.77 -21.62
N GLY A 883 -39.94 23.90 -20.28
CA GLY A 883 -41.03 24.57 -19.55
C GLY A 883 -42.13 23.76 -18.86
N GLY A 884 -41.97 23.52 -17.55
CA GLY A 884 -42.87 23.98 -16.48
C GLY A 884 -44.36 23.56 -16.42
N GLY A 885 -44.79 23.15 -15.22
CA GLY A 885 -46.05 23.64 -14.65
C GLY A 885 -47.18 22.65 -14.34
N ARG A 886 -47.31 22.35 -13.04
CA ARG A 886 -48.53 22.30 -12.20
C ARG A 886 -49.84 21.63 -12.71
N ALA A 887 -50.33 20.73 -11.85
CA ALA A 887 -51.63 20.08 -11.71
C ALA A 887 -52.87 21.03 -11.62
N PRO A 888 -54.08 20.58 -11.18
CA PRO A 888 -54.98 19.49 -11.60
C PRO A 888 -56.44 19.99 -11.83
N ARG A 889 -57.39 19.13 -12.28
CA ARG A 889 -58.87 19.25 -12.07
C ARG A 889 -59.56 17.98 -12.59
N ARG A 890 -60.20 17.17 -11.73
CA ARG A 890 -61.61 17.16 -11.26
C ARG A 890 -62.68 16.85 -12.35
N GLY A 891 -63.32 15.68 -12.18
CA GLY A 891 -64.78 15.56 -12.03
C GLY A 891 -65.59 14.98 -13.19
N GLY A 892 -66.44 13.98 -12.90
CA GLY A 892 -67.65 13.68 -13.70
C GLY A 892 -68.12 12.22 -13.76
N ALA A 893 -68.76 11.75 -12.68
CA ALA A 893 -69.99 10.92 -12.50
C ALA A 893 -70.66 10.07 -13.66
N PRO A 894 -71.81 9.35 -13.44
CA PRO A 894 -72.01 7.87 -13.48
C PRO A 894 -73.02 7.46 -14.63
N PRO A 895 -73.84 6.35 -14.70
CA PRO A 895 -74.28 5.38 -13.65
C PRO A 895 -74.72 3.92 -14.03
N ARG A 896 -75.21 3.18 -13.00
CA ARG A 896 -76.32 2.16 -12.92
C ARG A 896 -76.07 0.62 -12.97
N GLY A 897 -76.68 -0.05 -11.97
CA GLY A 897 -77.18 -1.45 -11.91
C GLY A 897 -76.64 -2.26 -10.70
N ALA A 898 -77.25 -2.33 -9.49
CA ALA A 898 -78.44 -3.10 -9.02
C ALA A 898 -78.36 -4.62 -9.32
N GLY A 899 -78.50 -5.62 -8.41
CA GLY A 899 -78.78 -5.80 -6.97
C GLY A 899 -78.15 -7.16 -6.54
N GLY A 900 -78.06 -7.67 -5.30
CA GLY A 900 -78.94 -7.74 -4.13
C GLY A 900 -78.65 -9.10 -3.43
N GLY A 901 -78.24 -9.13 -2.16
CA GLY A 901 -78.12 -10.35 -1.30
C GLY A 901 -79.48 -10.72 -0.66
N PRO A 902 -79.61 -11.34 0.54
CA PRO A 902 -78.67 -11.97 1.53
C PRO A 902 -79.28 -13.34 2.04
N PRO A 903 -79.18 -13.86 3.31
CA PRO A 903 -78.36 -13.56 4.50
C PRO A 903 -77.71 -14.78 5.20
N GLY A 904 -76.82 -14.52 6.18
CA GLY A 904 -76.28 -15.52 7.11
C GLY A 904 -77.15 -15.74 8.38
N PRO A 905 -76.87 -16.75 9.21
CA PRO A 905 -77.56 -17.00 10.48
C PRO A 905 -76.76 -16.56 11.75
N PRO A 906 -77.43 -16.42 12.92
CA PRO A 906 -76.92 -15.78 14.15
C PRO A 906 -76.45 -16.79 15.24
N PRO A 907 -75.99 -16.35 16.43
CA PRO A 907 -74.99 -17.06 17.26
C PRO A 907 -75.57 -17.88 18.43
N GLY A 908 -74.78 -18.86 18.94
CA GLY A 908 -74.92 -19.38 20.30
C GLY A 908 -74.94 -20.90 20.47
N ALA A 909 -73.78 -21.58 20.38
CA ALA A 909 -73.39 -22.81 21.10
C ALA A 909 -71.97 -23.24 20.65
N PRO A 910 -71.11 -23.77 21.54
CA PRO A 910 -69.68 -23.96 21.25
C PRO A 910 -69.41 -25.16 20.32
N PRO A 911 -68.46 -25.04 19.37
CA PRO A 911 -68.05 -26.16 18.53
C PRO A 911 -67.12 -27.14 19.29
N PRO A 912 -67.09 -28.43 18.90
CA PRO A 912 -66.26 -29.45 19.53
C PRO A 912 -64.75 -29.19 19.30
N PRO A 913 -63.86 -29.60 20.22
CA PRO A 913 -62.43 -29.33 20.09
C PRO A 913 -61.80 -30.11 18.92
N PRO A 914 -60.84 -29.49 18.22
CA PRO A 914 -60.15 -30.09 17.08
C PRO A 914 -59.27 -31.27 17.49
N ARG A 915 -59.31 -32.35 16.71
CA ARG A 915 -58.30 -33.40 16.75
C ARG A 915 -56.96 -32.82 16.29
N GLY A 916 -55.93 -32.88 17.13
CA GLY A 916 -54.54 -32.60 16.73
C GLY A 916 -53.73 -31.67 17.64
N ALA A 917 -53.83 -31.79 18.97
CA ALA A 917 -52.84 -31.20 19.87
C ALA A 917 -51.75 -32.24 20.22
N PRO A 918 -50.44 -31.90 20.18
CA PRO A 918 -49.42 -32.76 20.74
C PRO A 918 -49.57 -32.83 22.28
N PRO A 919 -49.22 -33.96 22.92
CA PRO A 919 -49.30 -34.07 24.38
C PRO A 919 -48.35 -33.07 25.07
N PRO A 920 -48.63 -32.66 26.32
CA PRO A 920 -47.75 -31.77 27.06
C PRO A 920 -46.37 -32.43 27.28
N PRO A 921 -45.28 -31.63 27.36
CA PRO A 921 -43.95 -32.16 27.59
C PRO A 921 -43.88 -32.86 28.97
N PRO A 922 -43.07 -33.92 29.10
CA PRO A 922 -42.86 -34.58 30.39
C PRO A 922 -42.22 -33.62 31.40
N PRO A 923 -42.45 -33.84 32.71
CA PRO A 923 -41.82 -33.02 33.75
C PRO A 923 -40.29 -33.12 33.68
N PRO A 924 -39.56 -32.06 34.06
CA PRO A 924 -38.11 -32.05 34.00
C PRO A 924 -37.52 -33.14 34.90
N PRO A 925 -36.40 -33.78 34.49
CA PRO A 925 -35.72 -34.76 35.32
C PRO A 925 -35.21 -34.10 36.62
N PRO A 926 -35.08 -34.86 37.72
CA PRO A 926 -34.52 -34.35 38.96
C PRO A 926 -33.10 -33.82 38.73
N PRO A 927 -32.66 -32.79 39.48
CA PRO A 927 -31.33 -32.21 39.34
C PRO A 927 -30.26 -33.29 39.59
N ALA A 928 -29.24 -33.29 38.74
CA ALA A 928 -28.10 -34.18 38.87
C ALA A 928 -27.39 -33.98 40.23
N PRO A 929 -26.89 -35.05 40.87
CA PRO A 929 -26.09 -34.91 42.07
C PRO A 929 -24.85 -34.07 41.78
N PRO A 930 -24.36 -33.27 42.77
CA PRO A 930 -23.18 -32.45 42.56
C PRO A 930 -21.96 -33.32 42.23
N PRO A 931 -21.05 -32.83 41.35
CA PRO A 931 -19.85 -33.58 41.00
C PRO A 931 -18.96 -33.79 42.23
N PRO A 932 -18.21 -34.92 42.28
CA PRO A 932 -17.23 -35.12 43.35
C PRO A 932 -16.16 -34.01 43.32
N PRO A 933 -15.61 -33.62 44.48
CA PRO A 933 -14.59 -32.59 44.55
C PRO A 933 -13.36 -33.00 43.72
N PRO A 934 -12.67 -32.04 43.08
CA PRO A 934 -11.50 -32.33 42.28
C PRO A 934 -10.38 -32.94 43.14
N PRO A 935 -9.55 -33.83 42.57
CA PRO A 935 -8.39 -34.36 43.27
C PRO A 935 -7.42 -33.23 43.63
N PRO A 936 -6.69 -33.35 44.76
CA PRO A 936 -5.72 -32.34 45.15
C PRO A 936 -4.61 -32.19 44.08
N PRO A 937 -4.06 -30.97 43.92
CA PRO A 937 -3.02 -30.71 42.93
C PRO A 937 -1.76 -31.55 43.21
N PRO A 938 -1.02 -31.97 42.18
CA PRO A 938 0.25 -32.66 42.35
C PRO A 938 1.27 -31.76 43.06
N PRO A 939 2.17 -32.33 43.88
CA PRO A 939 3.20 -31.55 44.55
C PRO A 939 4.13 -30.86 43.54
N PRO A 940 4.66 -29.66 43.88
CA PRO A 940 5.53 -28.91 42.99
C PRO A 940 6.81 -29.69 42.67
N PRO A 941 7.36 -29.54 41.46
CA PRO A 941 8.61 -30.17 41.09
C PRO A 941 9.77 -29.66 41.97
N PRO A 942 10.77 -30.51 42.26
CA PRO A 942 11.93 -30.11 43.05
C PRO A 942 12.72 -29.00 42.32
N PRO A 943 13.36 -28.08 43.07
CA PRO A 943 14.12 -26.99 42.48
C PRO A 943 15.30 -27.51 41.65
N PRO A 944 15.68 -26.82 40.55
CA PRO A 944 16.77 -27.23 39.70
C PRO A 944 18.10 -27.22 40.47
N GLN A 945 18.83 -28.33 40.38
CA GLN A 945 20.16 -28.48 40.95
C GLN A 945 21.14 -27.53 40.23
N CYS A 946 21.74 -26.62 40.98
CA CYS A 946 22.91 -25.85 40.57
C CYS A 946 24.08 -26.82 40.32
N LEU A 947 24.60 -26.83 39.10
CA LEU A 947 25.95 -27.28 38.82
C LEU A 947 26.85 -26.05 38.75
N ASP A 948 27.72 -25.93 39.75
CA ASP A 948 28.84 -25.00 39.79
C ASP A 948 29.85 -25.29 38.67
N GLY A 949 30.47 -24.24 38.13
CA GLY A 949 31.56 -24.36 37.17
C GLY A 949 32.13 -23.02 36.74
N ALA A 950 32.95 -22.42 37.61
CA ALA A 950 33.63 -21.15 37.45
C ALA A 950 34.51 -21.04 36.18
N GLY A 951 34.57 -19.83 35.62
CA GLY A 951 35.44 -19.47 34.50
C GLY A 951 35.54 -17.95 34.33
N THR A 952 36.25 -17.31 35.25
CA THR A 952 36.53 -15.88 35.36
C THR A 952 37.19 -15.31 34.09
N VAL A 953 36.60 -14.27 33.48
CA VAL A 953 37.32 -13.33 32.61
C VAL A 953 36.97 -11.90 33.00
N VAL A 954 38.01 -11.15 33.34
CA VAL A 954 38.05 -9.79 33.86
C VAL A 954 37.95 -8.78 32.71
N PHE A 955 37.13 -7.74 32.85
CA PHE A 955 37.32 -6.46 32.14
C PHE A 955 37.17 -5.28 33.11
N PRO A 956 37.97 -4.20 32.96
CA PRO A 956 38.20 -3.21 34.00
C PRO A 956 37.18 -2.06 33.95
N SER A 957 36.74 -1.61 35.14
CA SER A 957 36.05 -0.33 35.31
C SER A 957 37.06 0.82 35.48
N PRO A 958 36.73 2.04 35.00
CA PRO A 958 37.62 3.20 35.04
C PRO A 958 37.66 3.83 36.44
N ARG A 959 38.87 4.22 36.87
CA ARG A 959 39.14 4.98 38.10
C ARG A 959 38.64 6.43 38.00
N PRO A 960 38.21 7.05 39.11
CA PRO A 960 38.32 8.49 39.29
C PRO A 960 39.67 8.86 39.95
N ALA A 961 40.14 10.06 39.65
CA ALA A 961 41.42 10.64 40.06
C ALA A 961 41.47 11.05 41.55
N ARG A 962 42.64 10.91 42.20
CA ARG A 962 43.52 12.00 42.66
C ARG A 962 44.57 11.57 43.71
N ASP A 963 45.78 12.05 43.43
CA ASP A 963 46.75 12.72 44.32
C ASP A 963 47.56 12.00 45.42
N HIS A 964 48.88 12.13 45.22
CA HIS A 964 49.95 12.44 46.18
C HIS A 964 50.29 11.45 47.32
N ARG A 965 51.27 10.59 47.10
CA ARG A 965 52.68 10.72 47.53
C ARG A 965 53.46 9.44 47.24
#